data_AF-A0A924P888-F1
#
_entry.id   AF-A0A924P888-F1
#
_cell.length_a   1.000
_cell.length_b   1.000
_cell.length_c   1.000
_cell.angle_alpha   90.00
_cell.angle_beta   90.00
_cell.angle_gamma   90.00
#
_symmetry.space_group_name_H-M   'P 1'
#
loop_
_entity.id
_entity.type
_entity.pdbx_description
1 polymer ?
#
loop_
_entity_poly.entity_id
_entity_poly.type
_entity_poly.pdbx_seq_one_letter_code
_entity_poly.pdbx_strand_id
1 'polypeptide(L)'
;MLSKMNWLRVLAAGCLLMSSACGVVKVGEGPLPESVAKLGGADLNCLSTSNVVVQDYVEGRGTEEQVNSLAHCATRSLQIFGELTRGSQRGTYSAAELRTFLQRYFLGNLNLTKSFFAEAMLIKRTVLGGNEKELTLKDLDHTIEIIEIFRVQALKLRRHMPINTARLASSSPGEIDAVCDALMDVAQTLGVMIEATNSPYTLNQLDRMLGEVGTLFPQAETPSLLREKLALAGTIKALVLSTSSEEIAPYDWPLIFTEAVKLYRVYLHYRHLDVTYTSWSYGAGRMQLMRVVYGAKDLLSDSVSRHGGLITFDEIDNVLDLVSFAPLGLNKETFKGFLRPLVRHALGAIDRTDYDSKDVNGISVALLDRMLGFFYQWSEGQRYLEGVYAILDRGHRNPDPRGYGPDELNSISIEAALADTGGVTRVGLEMANDLREVIEKNQPLFRGEGKEITFSGPNEERQLSRHNLSEVNWMRQAARVLISGYAKSPQKRRDYGGITFPEFKIFAADIWNVAVDIKLVDPKNDQNVEAERRFREANLFTPSANGDEMISLDEGSQLLAFLISAKRLAVRMHEFAASHCQTAEELDYFGQARIEPDCYRRIMFNRIPGKSNYEEIWKFMPGMADFFFKLSNEKAVQDFDFNLEEAARRKGYSRDRYMESPDSEGFALIYHYVEAIFSRFDADFEGSIDYPESGEAFPRFKRTLTEVSGFGKCRPADDRVVAEKVEALFTYLLAHGEPPVAASDKGLKLLAGGAKFWAWRQKKIFGGWHFKATRMTLVKVLSQIGKLTAPAQPTPGGSPVPTITTDEASACPGYDSNP
;
A
#
# COMPACT_ATOMS: atom_id res chain seq x y z
N MET A 1 8.72 -13.56 -6.72
CA MET A 1 8.43 -14.03 -8.10
C MET A 1 9.52 -13.61 -9.09
N LEU A 2 9.57 -12.36 -9.57
CA LEU A 2 10.50 -11.91 -10.63
C LEU A 2 11.99 -12.21 -10.39
N SER A 3 12.45 -12.39 -9.14
CA SER A 3 13.80 -12.88 -8.79
C SER A 3 14.17 -14.25 -9.40
N LYS A 4 13.19 -15.08 -9.80
CA LYS A 4 13.42 -16.32 -10.59
C LYS A 4 13.43 -16.10 -12.11
N MET A 5 12.95 -14.96 -12.63
CA MET A 5 12.77 -14.72 -14.07
C MET A 5 14.09 -14.31 -14.74
N ASN A 6 14.95 -15.30 -14.97
CA ASN A 6 16.20 -15.15 -15.73
C ASN A 6 15.93 -15.00 -17.25
N TRP A 7 15.30 -13.89 -17.68
CA TRP A 7 15.04 -13.55 -19.09
C TRP A 7 16.28 -13.73 -19.98
N LEU A 8 17.45 -13.34 -19.45
CA LEU A 8 18.75 -13.46 -20.11
C LEU A 8 19.12 -14.90 -20.48
N ARG A 9 18.68 -15.93 -19.74
CA ARG A 9 18.91 -17.34 -20.13
C ARG A 9 18.14 -17.70 -21.38
N VAL A 10 16.92 -17.19 -21.55
CA VAL A 10 16.05 -17.51 -22.69
C VAL A 10 16.39 -16.68 -23.92
N LEU A 11 16.77 -15.41 -23.74
CA LEU A 11 17.33 -14.61 -24.84
C LEU A 11 18.67 -15.18 -25.33
N ALA A 12 19.60 -15.51 -24.42
CA ALA A 12 20.87 -16.12 -24.80
C ALA A 12 20.68 -17.50 -25.46
N ALA A 13 19.88 -18.39 -24.85
CA ALA A 13 19.57 -19.69 -25.45
C ALA A 13 18.88 -19.55 -26.81
N GLY A 14 17.86 -18.69 -26.92
CA GLY A 14 17.14 -18.45 -28.18
C GLY A 14 18.10 -18.05 -29.31
N CYS A 15 19.02 -17.12 -29.06
CA CYS A 15 19.96 -16.64 -30.08
C CYS A 15 21.09 -17.64 -30.37
N LEU A 16 21.45 -18.51 -29.42
CA LEU A 16 22.50 -19.54 -29.57
C LEU A 16 21.99 -20.89 -30.08
N LEU A 17 20.68 -21.09 -30.18
CA LEU A 17 20.07 -22.33 -30.69
C LEU A 17 19.58 -22.23 -32.14
N MET A 18 19.41 -21.01 -32.66
CA MET A 18 19.14 -20.76 -34.09
C MET A 18 20.23 -21.35 -35.00
N SER A 19 21.43 -21.62 -34.46
CA SER A 19 22.59 -22.23 -35.11
C SER A 19 22.72 -23.75 -34.85
N SER A 20 21.62 -24.52 -34.76
CA SER A 20 21.59 -26.00 -34.62
C SER A 20 20.16 -26.57 -34.76
N ALA A 21 19.72 -27.81 -35.13
CA ALA A 21 20.28 -29.12 -35.60
C ALA A 21 19.18 -30.26 -35.81
N CYS A 22 19.42 -31.34 -36.62
CA CYS A 22 18.65 -32.58 -37.06
C CYS A 22 18.12 -32.66 -38.55
N GLY A 23 18.12 -33.70 -39.42
CA GLY A 23 18.10 -35.16 -39.41
C GLY A 23 16.68 -35.72 -39.76
N VAL A 24 16.33 -36.38 -40.89
CA VAL A 24 16.80 -36.49 -42.33
C VAL A 24 15.51 -36.50 -43.25
N VAL A 25 15.31 -36.98 -44.51
CA VAL A 25 15.83 -38.04 -45.47
C VAL A 25 15.58 -37.61 -46.97
N LYS A 26 15.83 -38.46 -47.99
CA LYS A 26 15.86 -38.24 -49.48
C LYS A 26 14.53 -38.36 -50.28
N VAL A 27 14.37 -37.56 -51.34
CA VAL A 27 14.11 -37.91 -52.78
C VAL A 27 14.61 -36.71 -53.63
N GLY A 28 15.35 -36.85 -54.74
CA GLY A 28 15.96 -38.06 -55.32
C GLY A 28 16.79 -37.74 -56.58
N GLU A 29 18.11 -37.74 -56.44
CA GLU A 29 19.09 -37.81 -57.54
C GLU A 29 20.34 -38.57 -57.04
N GLY A 30 21.21 -39.01 -57.95
CA GLY A 30 22.35 -39.89 -57.61
C GLY A 30 23.45 -39.15 -56.83
N PRO A 31 23.96 -39.69 -55.70
CA PRO A 31 25.02 -39.02 -54.96
C PRO A 31 26.34 -39.05 -55.73
N LEU A 32 26.82 -37.87 -56.13
CA LEU A 32 28.25 -37.66 -56.33
C LEU A 32 28.98 -38.00 -55.01
N PRO A 33 30.19 -38.58 -55.06
CA PRO A 33 30.87 -39.03 -53.85
C PRO A 33 31.07 -37.87 -52.85
N GLU A 34 30.66 -38.06 -51.59
CA GLU A 34 30.98 -37.13 -50.50
C GLU A 34 32.52 -37.00 -50.44
N SER A 35 33.05 -35.86 -50.89
CA SER A 35 34.42 -35.47 -50.56
C SER A 35 34.46 -35.24 -49.06
N VAL A 36 34.94 -36.23 -48.30
CA VAL A 36 35.00 -36.20 -46.84
C VAL A 36 35.93 -35.07 -46.40
N ALA A 37 35.35 -33.89 -46.20
CA ALA A 37 36.04 -32.73 -45.68
C ALA A 37 36.57 -33.08 -44.30
N LYS A 38 37.90 -33.06 -44.14
CA LYS A 38 38.55 -33.28 -42.85
C LYS A 38 38.39 -32.04 -41.98
N LEU A 39 37.19 -31.89 -41.42
CA LEU A 39 36.89 -30.88 -40.39
C LEU A 39 37.88 -31.04 -39.23
N GLY A 40 38.36 -29.92 -38.69
CA GLY A 40 39.30 -29.91 -37.60
C GLY A 40 38.67 -30.51 -36.34
N GLY A 41 39.41 -31.36 -35.62
CA GLY A 41 38.90 -31.98 -34.39
C GLY A 41 38.54 -31.00 -33.27
N ALA A 42 38.99 -29.74 -33.38
CA ALA A 42 38.64 -28.64 -32.47
C ALA A 42 37.32 -27.94 -32.83
N ASP A 43 36.90 -27.97 -34.10
CA ASP A 43 35.65 -27.34 -34.56
C ASP A 43 34.44 -28.24 -34.29
N LEU A 44 34.65 -29.56 -34.20
CA LEU A 44 33.59 -30.54 -34.01
C LEU A 44 33.08 -30.56 -32.56
N ASN A 45 31.76 -30.67 -32.41
CA ASN A 45 31.02 -30.67 -31.14
C ASN A 45 31.18 -29.40 -30.26
N CYS A 46 31.71 -28.29 -30.78
CA CYS A 46 31.97 -27.09 -29.95
C CYS A 46 30.70 -26.39 -29.40
N LEU A 47 29.50 -26.67 -29.96
CA LEU A 47 28.22 -26.19 -29.39
C LEU A 47 27.63 -27.12 -28.31
N SER A 48 28.20 -28.31 -28.09
CA SER A 48 27.64 -29.31 -27.15
C SER A 48 27.66 -28.89 -25.67
N THR A 49 28.42 -27.86 -25.31
CA THR A 49 28.49 -27.26 -23.96
C THR A 49 27.88 -25.85 -23.88
N SER A 50 27.23 -25.38 -24.95
CA SER A 50 26.64 -24.04 -25.06
C SER A 50 25.67 -23.71 -23.91
N ASN A 51 24.88 -24.69 -23.48
CA ASN A 51 23.97 -24.58 -22.34
C ASN A 51 24.71 -24.30 -21.01
N VAL A 52 25.87 -24.93 -20.78
CA VAL A 52 26.69 -24.70 -19.58
C VAL A 52 27.29 -23.30 -19.62
N VAL A 53 27.83 -22.88 -20.76
CA VAL A 53 28.37 -21.52 -20.93
C VAL A 53 27.30 -20.44 -20.73
N VAL A 54 26.09 -20.62 -21.26
CA VAL A 54 24.95 -19.70 -21.02
C VAL A 54 24.52 -19.71 -19.56
N GLN A 55 24.52 -20.87 -18.89
CA GLN A 55 24.20 -20.95 -17.46
C GLN A 55 25.26 -20.23 -16.61
N ASP A 56 26.55 -20.54 -16.81
CA ASP A 56 27.67 -19.89 -16.11
C ASP A 56 27.67 -18.38 -16.36
N TYR A 57 27.39 -17.94 -17.59
CA TYR A 57 27.27 -16.52 -17.94
C TYR A 57 26.20 -15.81 -17.10
N VAL A 58 24.96 -16.33 -17.04
CA VAL A 58 23.89 -15.68 -16.25
C VAL A 58 24.10 -15.86 -14.74
N GLU A 59 24.81 -16.89 -14.31
CA GLU A 59 25.24 -17.07 -12.91
C GLU A 59 26.51 -16.26 -12.56
N GLY A 60 27.06 -15.49 -13.50
CA GLY A 60 28.23 -14.63 -13.31
C GLY A 60 29.57 -15.37 -13.19
N ARG A 61 29.60 -16.68 -13.44
CA ARG A 61 30.82 -17.50 -13.54
C ARG A 61 31.45 -17.45 -14.94
N GLY A 62 30.67 -17.07 -15.96
CA GLY A 62 31.09 -17.10 -17.36
C GLY A 62 32.30 -16.20 -17.65
N THR A 63 33.36 -16.80 -18.19
CA THR A 63 34.56 -16.08 -18.61
C THR A 63 34.36 -15.40 -19.97
N GLU A 64 35.21 -14.43 -20.27
CA GLU A 64 35.28 -13.78 -21.58
C GLU A 64 35.59 -14.79 -22.69
N GLU A 65 36.50 -15.71 -22.42
CA GLU A 65 36.94 -16.74 -23.36
C GLU A 65 35.84 -17.77 -23.64
N GLN A 66 35.03 -18.15 -22.65
CA GLN A 66 33.85 -18.99 -22.87
C GLN A 66 32.83 -18.32 -23.80
N VAL A 67 32.54 -17.03 -23.60
CA VAL A 67 31.60 -16.27 -24.46
C VAL A 67 32.17 -16.11 -25.88
N ASN A 68 33.46 -15.78 -26.01
CA ASN A 68 34.13 -15.65 -27.31
C ASN A 68 34.21 -16.98 -28.07
N SER A 69 34.59 -18.06 -27.39
CA SER A 69 34.68 -19.41 -27.97
C SER A 69 33.32 -19.88 -28.46
N LEU A 70 32.26 -19.68 -27.68
CA LEU A 70 30.90 -20.04 -28.07
C LEU A 70 30.40 -19.26 -29.29
N ALA A 71 30.62 -17.93 -29.32
CA ALA A 71 30.24 -17.12 -30.48
C ALA A 71 31.07 -17.46 -31.73
N HIS A 72 32.38 -17.69 -31.59
CA HIS A 72 33.25 -18.11 -32.68
C HIS A 72 32.82 -19.47 -33.25
N CYS A 73 32.54 -20.43 -32.38
CA CYS A 73 32.00 -21.75 -32.75
C CYS A 73 30.67 -21.62 -33.52
N ALA A 74 29.72 -20.82 -33.03
CA ALA A 74 28.44 -20.59 -33.70
C ALA A 74 28.66 -19.98 -35.11
N THR A 75 29.43 -18.90 -35.22
CA THR A 75 29.79 -18.27 -36.51
C THR A 75 30.48 -19.25 -37.46
N ARG A 76 31.50 -19.98 -37.01
CA ARG A 76 32.25 -20.92 -37.86
C ARG A 76 31.37 -22.09 -38.31
N SER A 77 30.43 -22.56 -37.48
CA SER A 77 29.48 -23.61 -37.86
C SER A 77 28.57 -23.19 -39.03
N LEU A 78 28.15 -21.93 -39.08
CA LEU A 78 27.32 -21.38 -40.17
C LEU A 78 28.14 -21.12 -41.44
N GLN A 79 29.38 -20.66 -41.31
CA GLN A 79 30.31 -20.54 -42.45
C GLN A 79 30.56 -21.91 -43.10
N ILE A 80 30.93 -22.92 -42.31
CA ILE A 80 31.17 -24.28 -42.82
C ILE A 80 29.88 -24.89 -43.41
N PHE A 81 28.71 -24.57 -42.84
CA PHE A 81 27.42 -24.97 -43.43
C PHE A 81 27.25 -24.41 -44.85
N GLY A 82 27.48 -23.11 -45.06
CA GLY A 82 27.43 -22.47 -46.39
C GLY A 82 28.53 -22.93 -47.35
N GLU A 83 29.74 -23.19 -46.84
CA GLU A 83 30.89 -23.71 -47.61
C GLU A 83 30.66 -25.14 -48.13
N LEU A 84 30.10 -26.03 -47.31
CA LEU A 84 30.05 -27.47 -47.59
C LEU A 84 28.66 -27.96 -48.05
N THR A 85 27.58 -27.24 -47.74
CA THR A 85 26.22 -27.63 -48.15
C THR A 85 25.88 -27.00 -49.49
N ARG A 86 25.35 -27.79 -50.43
CA ARG A 86 24.93 -27.29 -51.75
C ARG A 86 23.50 -26.74 -51.80
N GLY A 87 22.67 -27.11 -50.82
CA GLY A 87 21.25 -26.86 -50.80
C GLY A 87 20.46 -27.84 -51.69
N SER A 88 19.20 -28.04 -51.33
CA SER A 88 18.20 -28.73 -52.16
C SER A 88 17.78 -27.89 -53.39
N GLN A 89 18.01 -26.57 -53.33
CA GLN A 89 17.98 -25.65 -54.46
C GLN A 89 19.29 -24.83 -54.49
N ARG A 90 19.68 -24.32 -55.67
CA ARG A 90 20.99 -23.66 -55.82
C ARG A 90 21.03 -22.32 -55.08
N GLY A 91 21.71 -22.29 -53.94
CA GLY A 91 21.90 -21.09 -53.12
C GLY A 91 20.81 -20.83 -52.09
N THR A 92 19.86 -21.77 -51.91
CA THR A 92 18.94 -21.78 -50.77
C THR A 92 18.96 -23.13 -50.05
N TYR A 93 18.76 -23.07 -48.74
CA TYR A 93 18.83 -24.22 -47.84
C TYR A 93 17.49 -24.37 -47.13
N SER A 94 16.93 -25.57 -47.14
CA SER A 94 15.75 -25.86 -46.34
C SER A 94 16.09 -25.84 -44.85
N ALA A 95 15.09 -25.55 -44.02
CA ALA A 95 15.19 -25.73 -42.58
C ALA A 95 15.81 -27.08 -42.22
N ALA A 96 15.39 -28.18 -42.86
CA ALA A 96 15.85 -29.55 -42.61
C ALA A 96 17.35 -29.80 -42.91
N GLU A 97 18.01 -28.94 -43.68
CA GLU A 97 19.44 -29.06 -44.01
C GLU A 97 20.33 -28.41 -42.95
N LEU A 98 20.00 -27.19 -42.48
CA LEU A 98 20.73 -26.45 -41.43
C LEU A 98 20.83 -27.25 -40.12
N ARG A 99 19.68 -27.49 -39.46
CA ARG A 99 19.05 -28.79 -39.68
C ARG A 99 19.99 -29.99 -39.47
N THR A 100 20.01 -30.93 -40.43
CA THR A 100 20.83 -32.15 -40.42
C THR A 100 22.32 -31.91 -40.16
N PHE A 101 22.89 -30.85 -40.72
CA PHE A 101 24.31 -30.56 -40.65
C PHE A 101 24.80 -30.34 -39.20
N LEU A 102 24.15 -29.45 -38.46
CA LEU A 102 24.65 -29.00 -37.16
C LEU A 102 24.53 -30.09 -36.06
N GLN A 103 23.62 -31.05 -36.23
CA GLN A 103 23.56 -32.23 -35.36
C GLN A 103 24.74 -33.18 -35.58
N ARG A 104 25.07 -33.44 -36.86
CA ARG A 104 26.10 -34.39 -37.28
C ARG A 104 27.51 -33.93 -36.87
N TYR A 105 27.70 -32.62 -36.68
CA TYR A 105 29.02 -32.02 -36.53
C TYR A 105 29.23 -31.12 -35.30
N PHE A 106 28.20 -30.46 -34.72
CA PHE A 106 28.41 -29.39 -33.73
C PHE A 106 27.68 -29.57 -32.38
N LEU A 107 26.53 -30.26 -32.31
CA LEU A 107 25.77 -30.45 -31.06
C LEU A 107 26.12 -31.68 -30.22
N GLY A 108 26.75 -32.71 -30.80
CA GLY A 108 26.87 -34.01 -30.14
C GLY A 108 25.49 -34.64 -29.86
N ASN A 109 25.15 -34.79 -28.57
CA ASN A 109 23.96 -35.54 -28.13
C ASN A 109 22.66 -34.71 -28.08
N LEU A 110 22.70 -33.40 -28.30
CA LEU A 110 21.51 -32.54 -28.20
C LEU A 110 20.64 -32.72 -29.46
N ASN A 111 19.47 -33.36 -29.28
CA ASN A 111 18.49 -33.64 -30.34
C ASN A 111 17.44 -32.53 -30.38
N LEU A 112 17.21 -31.91 -31.54
CA LEU A 112 16.15 -30.90 -31.70
C LEU A 112 14.98 -31.39 -32.56
N THR A 113 13.79 -30.93 -32.21
CA THR A 113 12.53 -31.31 -32.85
C THR A 113 12.42 -30.70 -34.27
N LYS A 114 11.47 -31.20 -35.07
CA LYS A 114 11.13 -30.58 -36.37
C LYS A 114 10.34 -29.27 -36.17
N SER A 115 9.54 -29.21 -35.11
CA SER A 115 8.71 -28.07 -34.73
C SER A 115 9.53 -26.88 -34.20
N PHE A 116 10.56 -27.11 -33.38
CA PHE A 116 11.54 -26.08 -33.01
C PHE A 116 12.10 -25.36 -34.24
N PHE A 117 12.33 -26.09 -35.34
CA PHE A 117 12.81 -25.48 -36.59
C PHE A 117 11.77 -24.71 -37.38
N ALA A 118 10.49 -25.08 -37.27
CA ALA A 118 9.43 -24.28 -37.87
C ALA A 118 9.33 -22.92 -37.17
N GLU A 119 9.37 -22.89 -35.83
CA GLU A 119 9.35 -21.64 -35.07
C GLU A 119 10.67 -20.84 -35.20
N ALA A 120 11.82 -21.51 -35.20
CA ALA A 120 13.12 -20.87 -35.45
C ALA A 120 13.17 -20.20 -36.84
N MET A 121 12.56 -20.79 -37.87
CA MET A 121 12.46 -20.16 -39.18
C MET A 121 11.47 -18.98 -39.23
N LEU A 122 10.44 -18.96 -38.39
CA LEU A 122 9.57 -17.80 -38.22
C LEU A 122 10.32 -16.65 -37.52
N ILE A 123 11.10 -16.95 -36.48
CA ILE A 123 12.01 -15.99 -35.84
C ILE A 123 13.08 -15.52 -36.83
N LYS A 124 13.60 -16.41 -37.69
CA LYS A 124 14.53 -16.04 -38.77
C LYS A 124 13.90 -15.00 -39.70
N ARG A 125 12.62 -15.14 -40.07
CA ARG A 125 11.93 -14.11 -40.85
C ARG A 125 11.85 -12.80 -40.08
N THR A 126 11.49 -12.84 -38.81
CA THR A 126 11.40 -11.65 -37.95
C THR A 126 12.75 -10.98 -37.66
N VAL A 127 13.86 -11.70 -37.67
CA VAL A 127 15.19 -11.19 -37.25
C VAL A 127 16.17 -10.96 -38.42
N LEU A 128 15.98 -11.64 -39.56
CA LEU A 128 16.80 -11.49 -40.78
C LEU A 128 16.01 -11.05 -42.02
N GLY A 129 14.68 -11.20 -42.01
CA GLY A 129 13.81 -11.04 -43.18
C GLY A 129 13.71 -12.29 -44.06
N GLY A 130 13.25 -12.10 -45.30
CA GLY A 130 13.18 -13.16 -46.33
C GLY A 130 12.07 -14.18 -46.09
N ASN A 131 12.33 -15.44 -46.48
CA ASN A 131 11.34 -16.53 -46.45
C ASN A 131 11.39 -17.31 -45.12
N GLU A 132 10.24 -17.83 -44.68
CA GLU A 132 10.06 -18.72 -43.52
C GLU A 132 10.38 -20.20 -43.82
N LYS A 133 10.63 -20.56 -45.09
CA LYS A 133 10.85 -21.95 -45.53
C LYS A 133 12.28 -22.25 -45.96
N GLU A 134 13.01 -21.19 -46.32
CA GLU A 134 14.32 -21.25 -46.95
C GLU A 134 15.27 -20.20 -46.37
N LEU A 135 16.53 -20.60 -46.21
CA LEU A 135 17.67 -19.76 -45.85
C LEU A 135 18.49 -19.51 -47.12
N THR A 136 18.83 -18.26 -47.41
CA THR A 136 19.80 -17.89 -48.44
C THR A 136 21.20 -17.79 -47.85
N LEU A 137 22.25 -17.75 -48.70
CA LEU A 137 23.61 -17.39 -48.23
C LEU A 137 23.61 -16.05 -47.47
N LYS A 138 22.88 -15.04 -47.97
CA LYS A 138 22.74 -13.73 -47.30
C LYS A 138 22.11 -13.83 -45.91
N ASP A 139 21.18 -14.77 -45.70
CA ASP A 139 20.63 -15.01 -44.36
C ASP A 139 21.69 -15.61 -43.43
N LEU A 140 22.58 -16.48 -43.91
CA LEU A 140 23.71 -16.99 -43.10
C LEU A 140 24.69 -15.86 -42.74
N ASP A 141 25.02 -15.00 -43.70
CA ASP A 141 25.89 -13.83 -43.48
C ASP A 141 25.29 -12.87 -42.43
N HIS A 142 24.01 -12.50 -42.57
CA HIS A 142 23.28 -11.70 -41.57
C HIS A 142 23.24 -12.42 -40.20
N THR A 143 23.07 -13.75 -40.16
CA THR A 143 23.07 -14.50 -38.88
C THR A 143 24.43 -14.38 -38.18
N ILE A 144 25.52 -14.41 -38.93
CA ILE A 144 26.90 -14.26 -38.41
C ILE A 144 27.12 -12.84 -37.86
N GLU A 145 26.66 -11.80 -38.57
CA GLU A 145 26.71 -10.41 -38.07
C GLU A 145 25.93 -10.26 -36.75
N ILE A 146 24.75 -10.89 -36.65
CA ILE A 146 23.93 -10.87 -35.43
C ILE A 146 24.58 -11.64 -34.28
N ILE A 147 25.19 -12.81 -34.52
CA ILE A 147 25.96 -13.55 -33.51
C ILE A 147 27.11 -12.69 -32.96
N GLU A 148 27.81 -11.94 -33.81
CA GLU A 148 28.88 -11.04 -33.41
C GLU A 148 28.36 -9.85 -32.57
N ILE A 149 27.22 -9.27 -32.93
CA ILE A 149 26.56 -8.25 -32.10
C ILE A 149 26.14 -8.82 -30.75
N PHE A 150 25.57 -10.03 -30.70
CA PHE A 150 25.26 -10.72 -29.44
C PHE A 150 26.52 -11.00 -28.60
N ARG A 151 27.65 -11.37 -29.22
CA ARG A 151 28.94 -11.54 -28.52
C ARG A 151 29.37 -10.23 -27.84
N VAL A 152 29.38 -9.12 -28.57
CA VAL A 152 29.77 -7.80 -28.04
C VAL A 152 28.85 -7.37 -26.88
N GLN A 153 27.53 -7.49 -27.05
CA GLN A 153 26.58 -7.09 -26.02
C GLN A 153 26.59 -8.05 -24.81
N ALA A 154 26.80 -9.35 -25.01
CA ALA A 154 26.99 -10.31 -23.93
C ALA A 154 28.25 -9.98 -23.10
N LEU A 155 29.39 -9.70 -23.74
CA LEU A 155 30.60 -9.27 -23.03
C LEU A 155 30.40 -7.98 -22.22
N LYS A 156 29.70 -6.99 -22.80
CA LYS A 156 29.36 -5.73 -22.12
C LYS A 156 28.49 -5.96 -20.87
N LEU A 157 27.52 -6.87 -20.95
CA LEU A 157 26.66 -7.27 -19.83
C LEU A 157 27.35 -8.25 -18.84
N ARG A 158 28.43 -8.94 -19.24
CA ARG A 158 29.10 -9.97 -18.42
C ARG A 158 29.51 -9.47 -17.04
N ARG A 159 30.06 -8.26 -16.96
CA ARG A 159 30.46 -7.58 -15.70
C ARG A 159 29.31 -7.36 -14.70
N HIS A 160 28.08 -7.39 -15.20
CA HIS A 160 26.84 -7.12 -14.46
C HIS A 160 26.10 -8.40 -14.02
N MET A 161 26.54 -9.57 -14.46
CA MET A 161 25.97 -10.86 -14.04
C MET A 161 26.60 -11.37 -12.72
N PRO A 162 25.84 -12.04 -11.83
CA PRO A 162 24.42 -12.33 -11.92
C PRO A 162 23.56 -11.15 -11.41
N ILE A 163 22.49 -10.80 -12.14
CA ILE A 163 21.49 -9.82 -11.65
C ILE A 163 20.52 -10.54 -10.70
N ASN A 164 20.97 -10.83 -9.48
CA ASN A 164 20.20 -11.55 -8.47
C ASN A 164 20.09 -10.79 -7.15
N THR A 165 19.17 -11.22 -6.26
CA THR A 165 18.86 -10.52 -5.01
C THR A 165 20.06 -10.37 -4.06
N ALA A 166 21.00 -11.33 -4.05
CA ALA A 166 22.21 -11.24 -3.24
C ALA A 166 23.18 -10.16 -3.77
N ARG A 167 23.37 -10.08 -5.09
CA ARG A 167 24.16 -8.99 -5.71
C ARG A 167 23.51 -7.63 -5.47
N LEU A 168 22.19 -7.53 -5.64
CA LEU A 168 21.45 -6.29 -5.36
C LEU A 168 21.69 -5.81 -3.93
N ALA A 169 21.59 -6.70 -2.93
CA ALA A 169 21.84 -6.35 -1.52
C ALA A 169 23.21 -5.70 -1.29
N SER A 170 24.25 -6.18 -1.97
CA SER A 170 25.61 -5.65 -1.89
C SER A 170 25.92 -4.45 -2.80
N SER A 171 25.06 -4.14 -3.78
CA SER A 171 25.37 -3.17 -4.83
C SER A 171 25.05 -1.73 -4.45
N SER A 172 25.79 -0.78 -5.02
CA SER A 172 25.49 0.66 -4.89
C SER A 172 24.39 1.09 -5.89
N PRO A 173 23.63 2.18 -5.64
CA PRO A 173 22.63 2.67 -6.59
C PRO A 173 23.20 2.94 -7.98
N GLY A 174 24.43 3.45 -8.07
CA GLY A 174 25.12 3.73 -9.34
C GLY A 174 25.56 2.47 -10.09
N GLU A 175 25.75 1.34 -9.41
CA GLU A 175 25.92 0.05 -10.09
C GLU A 175 24.60 -0.43 -10.68
N ILE A 176 23.47 -0.24 -9.97
CA ILE A 176 22.14 -0.58 -10.52
C ILE A 176 21.84 0.27 -11.74
N ASP A 177 22.15 1.58 -11.70
CA ASP A 177 22.05 2.46 -12.86
C ASP A 177 22.94 1.93 -14.02
N ALA A 178 24.22 1.64 -13.77
CA ALA A 178 25.14 1.12 -14.80
C ALA A 178 24.76 -0.26 -15.37
N VAL A 179 24.05 -1.10 -14.62
CA VAL A 179 23.43 -2.35 -15.10
C VAL A 179 22.28 -2.03 -16.06
N CYS A 180 21.41 -1.08 -15.69
CA CYS A 180 20.25 -0.68 -16.48
C CYS A 180 20.65 0.04 -17.77
N ASP A 181 21.65 0.92 -17.72
CA ASP A 181 22.15 1.62 -18.90
C ASP A 181 22.82 0.64 -19.87
N ALA A 182 23.58 -0.34 -19.36
CA ALA A 182 24.13 -1.41 -20.20
C ALA A 182 23.03 -2.27 -20.84
N LEU A 183 21.94 -2.57 -20.14
CA LEU A 183 20.77 -3.25 -20.70
C LEU A 183 20.04 -2.38 -21.74
N MET A 184 19.97 -1.07 -21.53
CA MET A 184 19.35 -0.12 -22.47
C MET A 184 20.09 -0.09 -23.81
N ASP A 185 21.43 -0.07 -23.78
CA ASP A 185 22.25 -0.13 -24.98
C ASP A 185 22.05 -1.44 -25.77
N VAL A 186 21.89 -2.58 -25.06
CA VAL A 186 21.52 -3.86 -25.71
C VAL A 186 20.13 -3.76 -26.33
N ALA A 187 19.15 -3.26 -25.59
CA ALA A 187 17.77 -3.11 -26.03
C ALA A 187 17.64 -2.25 -27.29
N GLN A 188 18.33 -1.11 -27.36
CA GLN A 188 18.36 -0.24 -28.54
C GLN A 188 19.02 -0.94 -29.74
N THR A 189 20.16 -1.60 -29.52
CA THR A 189 20.91 -2.29 -30.59
C THR A 189 20.08 -3.42 -31.22
N LEU A 190 19.42 -4.24 -30.39
CA LEU A 190 18.59 -5.35 -30.87
C LEU A 190 17.26 -4.86 -31.45
N GLY A 191 16.71 -3.76 -30.92
CA GLY A 191 15.47 -3.15 -31.43
C GLY A 191 15.60 -2.70 -32.88
N VAL A 192 16.58 -1.85 -33.16
CA VAL A 192 16.83 -1.30 -34.51
C VAL A 192 17.21 -2.39 -35.51
N MET A 193 17.96 -3.40 -35.07
CA MET A 193 18.30 -4.60 -35.85
C MET A 193 17.04 -5.34 -36.33
N ILE A 194 16.11 -5.64 -35.43
CA ILE A 194 14.91 -6.43 -35.75
C ILE A 194 13.87 -5.58 -36.52
N GLU A 195 13.75 -4.28 -36.20
CA GLU A 195 12.93 -3.32 -36.96
C GLU A 195 13.28 -3.29 -38.45
N ALA A 196 14.58 -3.28 -38.78
CA ALA A 196 15.08 -3.19 -40.16
C ALA A 196 14.65 -4.37 -41.08
N THR A 197 14.10 -5.45 -40.51
CA THR A 197 13.56 -6.61 -41.26
C THR A 197 12.16 -6.36 -41.84
N ASN A 198 11.46 -5.35 -41.34
CA ASN A 198 10.06 -5.03 -41.62
C ASN A 198 9.10 -6.25 -41.50
N SER A 199 9.38 -7.19 -40.59
CA SER A 199 8.64 -8.46 -40.47
C SER A 199 7.91 -8.60 -39.12
N PRO A 200 6.56 -8.64 -39.08
CA PRO A 200 5.81 -8.75 -37.83
C PRO A 200 5.92 -10.13 -37.17
N TYR A 201 5.61 -10.18 -35.88
CA TYR A 201 5.67 -11.39 -35.05
C TYR A 201 4.53 -11.40 -34.04
N THR A 202 4.08 -12.58 -33.59
CA THR A 202 2.96 -12.72 -32.66
C THR A 202 3.34 -13.39 -31.36
N LEU A 203 2.65 -13.06 -30.27
CA LEU A 203 2.85 -13.76 -28.99
C LEU A 203 2.47 -15.25 -29.07
N ASN A 204 1.57 -15.63 -29.99
CA ASN A 204 1.26 -17.03 -30.29
C ASN A 204 2.46 -17.77 -30.92
N GLN A 205 3.28 -17.11 -31.75
CA GLN A 205 4.56 -17.69 -32.22
C GLN A 205 5.58 -17.76 -31.09
N LEU A 206 5.64 -16.75 -30.22
CA LEU A 206 6.50 -16.77 -29.04
C LEU A 206 6.14 -17.90 -28.07
N ASP A 207 4.85 -18.18 -27.85
CA ASP A 207 4.39 -19.29 -27.01
C ASP A 207 4.84 -20.66 -27.55
N ARG A 208 4.67 -20.87 -28.86
CA ARG A 208 5.13 -22.12 -29.51
C ARG A 208 6.65 -22.27 -29.44
N MET A 209 7.41 -21.20 -29.71
CA MET A 209 8.87 -21.23 -29.55
C MET A 209 9.28 -21.55 -28.10
N LEU A 210 8.69 -20.89 -27.10
CA LEU A 210 8.99 -21.15 -25.69
C LEU A 210 8.58 -22.57 -25.27
N GLY A 211 7.52 -23.12 -25.87
CA GLY A 211 7.14 -24.52 -25.71
C GLY A 211 8.22 -25.46 -26.22
N GLU A 212 8.68 -25.27 -27.45
CA GLU A 212 9.75 -26.06 -28.06
C GLU A 212 11.07 -25.93 -27.27
N VAL A 213 11.49 -24.72 -26.89
CA VAL A 213 12.66 -24.48 -26.01
C VAL A 213 12.48 -25.20 -24.66
N GLY A 214 11.28 -25.26 -24.11
CA GLY A 214 10.97 -26.05 -22.91
C GLY A 214 11.20 -27.56 -23.10
N THR A 215 10.94 -28.11 -24.30
CA THR A 215 11.26 -29.53 -24.60
C THR A 215 12.76 -29.77 -24.73
N LEU A 216 13.52 -28.79 -25.22
CA LEU A 216 14.98 -28.88 -25.36
C LEU A 216 15.71 -28.74 -24.01
N PHE A 217 15.15 -27.98 -23.07
CA PHE A 217 15.71 -27.75 -21.74
C PHE A 217 14.71 -28.06 -20.62
N PRO A 218 14.34 -29.33 -20.37
CA PRO A 218 13.35 -29.70 -19.34
C PRO A 218 13.72 -29.30 -17.90
N GLN A 219 15.00 -28.97 -17.66
CA GLN A 219 15.52 -28.51 -16.36
C GLN A 219 15.46 -26.98 -16.19
N ALA A 220 15.05 -26.23 -17.22
CA ALA A 220 14.92 -24.78 -17.14
C ALA A 220 13.49 -24.40 -16.75
N GLU A 221 13.28 -23.82 -15.56
CA GLU A 221 11.98 -23.27 -15.16
C GLU A 221 11.52 -22.10 -16.08
N THR A 222 12.47 -21.41 -16.73
CA THR A 222 12.24 -20.12 -17.39
C THR A 222 11.27 -20.18 -18.58
N PRO A 223 11.34 -21.11 -19.55
CA PRO A 223 10.43 -21.11 -20.69
C PRO A 223 8.96 -21.31 -20.26
N SER A 224 8.69 -22.25 -19.35
CA SER A 224 7.37 -22.44 -18.74
C SER A 224 6.86 -21.19 -18.01
N LEU A 225 7.73 -20.55 -17.22
CA LEU A 225 7.40 -19.33 -16.48
C LEU A 225 7.17 -18.12 -17.39
N LEU A 226 7.83 -18.05 -18.56
CA LEU A 226 7.55 -17.02 -19.56
C LEU A 226 6.22 -17.26 -20.28
N ARG A 227 5.90 -18.51 -20.66
CA ARG A 227 4.58 -18.86 -21.25
C ARG A 227 3.42 -18.48 -20.33
N GLU A 228 3.53 -18.79 -19.04
CA GLU A 228 2.58 -18.40 -17.98
C GLU A 228 2.39 -16.87 -17.85
N LYS A 229 3.30 -16.07 -18.41
CA LYS A 229 3.27 -14.59 -18.38
C LYS A 229 3.16 -13.94 -19.75
N LEU A 230 2.97 -14.69 -20.84
CA LEU A 230 2.82 -14.10 -22.18
C LEU A 230 1.56 -13.23 -22.31
N ALA A 231 0.42 -13.66 -21.76
CA ALA A 231 -0.79 -12.85 -21.75
C ALA A 231 -0.55 -11.51 -21.02
N LEU A 232 0.05 -11.56 -19.83
CA LEU A 232 0.44 -10.37 -19.07
C LEU A 232 1.44 -9.50 -19.84
N ALA A 233 2.42 -10.08 -20.53
CA ALA A 233 3.37 -9.35 -21.35
C ALA A 233 2.70 -8.64 -22.54
N GLY A 234 1.72 -9.27 -23.19
CA GLY A 234 0.93 -8.65 -24.27
C GLY A 234 0.07 -7.50 -23.79
N THR A 235 -0.56 -7.62 -22.62
CA THR A 235 -1.38 -6.52 -22.07
C THR A 235 -0.52 -5.40 -21.50
N ILE A 236 0.66 -5.70 -20.90
CA ILE A 236 1.65 -4.68 -20.57
C ILE A 236 2.18 -3.99 -21.84
N LYS A 237 2.42 -4.73 -22.93
CA LYS A 237 2.83 -4.17 -24.23
C LYS A 237 1.78 -3.21 -24.78
N ALA A 238 0.50 -3.61 -24.76
CA ALA A 238 -0.61 -2.75 -25.18
C ALA A 238 -0.73 -1.48 -24.30
N LEU A 239 -0.68 -1.63 -22.96
CA LEU A 239 -0.66 -0.51 -22.02
C LEU A 239 0.51 0.45 -22.29
N VAL A 240 1.71 -0.08 -22.50
CA VAL A 240 2.92 0.74 -22.62
C VAL A 240 3.05 1.41 -23.98
N LEU A 241 2.56 0.80 -25.07
CA LEU A 241 2.79 1.25 -26.45
C LEU A 241 1.57 1.77 -27.22
N SER A 242 0.34 1.53 -26.74
CA SER A 242 -0.90 1.81 -27.50
C SER A 242 -1.00 1.02 -28.83
N THR A 243 -0.54 -0.24 -28.83
CA THR A 243 -0.62 -1.15 -29.98
C THR A 243 -1.22 -2.51 -29.59
N SER A 244 -1.48 -3.37 -30.58
CA SER A 244 -2.08 -4.71 -30.38
C SER A 244 -1.35 -5.52 -29.31
N SER A 245 -2.10 -6.21 -28.44
CA SER A 245 -1.54 -7.11 -27.42
C SER A 245 -0.97 -8.40 -28.01
N GLU A 246 -1.47 -8.85 -29.18
CA GLU A 246 -1.07 -10.14 -29.78
C GLU A 246 0.03 -10.01 -30.84
N GLU A 247 0.04 -8.92 -31.61
CA GLU A 247 0.97 -8.68 -32.72
C GLU A 247 1.99 -7.61 -32.36
N ILE A 248 3.26 -7.93 -32.57
CA ILE A 248 4.41 -7.04 -32.53
C ILE A 248 4.68 -6.56 -33.95
N ALA A 249 4.40 -5.29 -34.22
CA ALA A 249 4.74 -4.65 -35.48
C ALA A 249 6.26 -4.41 -35.57
N PRO A 250 6.85 -4.25 -36.78
CA PRO A 250 8.30 -4.08 -36.91
C PRO A 250 8.85 -2.87 -36.14
N TYR A 251 8.13 -1.76 -36.15
CA TYR A 251 8.47 -0.54 -35.41
C TYR A 251 8.19 -0.63 -33.89
N ASP A 252 7.48 -1.65 -33.40
CA ASP A 252 7.32 -1.85 -31.96
C ASP A 252 8.64 -2.31 -31.31
N TRP A 253 9.52 -3.02 -32.03
CA TRP A 253 10.68 -3.71 -31.42
C TRP A 253 11.64 -2.81 -30.61
N PRO A 254 12.07 -1.62 -31.09
CA PRO A 254 12.89 -0.70 -30.29
C PRO A 254 12.15 -0.23 -29.03
N LEU A 255 10.85 0.02 -29.13
CA LEU A 255 10.04 0.48 -28.01
C LEU A 255 9.81 -0.66 -26.99
N ILE A 256 9.48 -1.88 -27.43
CA ILE A 256 9.31 -3.05 -26.56
C ILE A 256 10.55 -3.25 -25.70
N PHE A 257 11.75 -3.31 -26.30
CA PHE A 257 12.95 -3.59 -25.51
C PHE A 257 13.34 -2.42 -24.62
N THR A 258 13.28 -1.17 -25.09
CA THR A 258 13.67 -0.01 -24.28
C THR A 258 12.70 0.23 -23.11
N GLU A 259 11.39 0.15 -23.33
CA GLU A 259 10.39 0.27 -22.27
C GLU A 259 10.41 -0.93 -21.31
N ALA A 260 10.68 -2.15 -21.78
CA ALA A 260 10.91 -3.30 -20.90
C ALA A 260 12.13 -3.11 -20.00
N VAL A 261 13.21 -2.46 -20.49
CA VAL A 261 14.36 -2.09 -19.65
C VAL A 261 14.00 -0.96 -18.67
N LYS A 262 13.18 0.03 -19.05
CA LYS A 262 12.66 1.04 -18.08
C LYS A 262 11.87 0.37 -16.95
N LEU A 263 10.92 -0.51 -17.29
CA LEU A 263 10.15 -1.28 -16.31
C LEU A 263 11.05 -2.17 -15.43
N TYR A 264 12.07 -2.80 -16.01
CA TYR A 264 13.03 -3.60 -15.26
C TYR A 264 13.92 -2.73 -14.36
N ARG A 265 14.30 -1.50 -14.76
CA ARG A 265 15.01 -0.52 -13.93
C ARG A 265 14.21 -0.13 -12.69
N VAL A 266 12.91 0.16 -12.86
CA VAL A 266 11.99 0.42 -11.74
C VAL A 266 11.92 -0.78 -10.80
N TYR A 267 11.78 -1.99 -11.35
CA TYR A 267 11.79 -3.23 -10.56
C TYR A 267 13.12 -3.47 -9.83
N LEU A 268 14.27 -3.27 -10.47
CA LEU A 268 15.58 -3.44 -9.83
C LEU A 268 15.79 -2.41 -8.72
N HIS A 269 15.43 -1.14 -8.95
CA HIS A 269 15.51 -0.11 -7.92
C HIS A 269 14.57 -0.38 -6.74
N TYR A 270 13.38 -0.96 -6.98
CA TYR A 270 12.46 -1.42 -5.93
C TYR A 270 13.00 -2.65 -5.17
N ARG A 271 13.58 -3.63 -5.87
CA ARG A 271 14.23 -4.77 -5.22
C ARG A 271 15.45 -4.36 -4.40
N HIS A 272 16.19 -3.35 -4.84
CA HIS A 272 17.30 -2.75 -4.10
C HIS A 272 16.82 -2.05 -2.84
N LEU A 273 15.75 -1.25 -2.94
CA LEU A 273 15.06 -0.65 -1.78
C LEU A 273 14.71 -1.69 -0.71
N ASP A 274 14.04 -2.78 -1.13
CA ASP A 274 13.51 -3.84 -0.27
C ASP A 274 14.57 -4.68 0.47
N VAL A 275 15.80 -4.80 -0.06
CA VAL A 275 16.83 -5.70 0.51
C VAL A 275 18.09 -5.03 1.01
N THR A 276 18.33 -3.76 0.67
CA THR A 276 19.53 -3.01 1.11
C THR A 276 19.23 -2.03 2.26
N TYR A 277 17.98 -1.58 2.41
CA TYR A 277 17.64 -0.48 3.33
C TYR A 277 16.67 -0.92 4.44
N THR A 278 17.01 -0.63 5.69
CA THR A 278 16.20 -0.96 6.87
C THR A 278 14.94 -0.10 7.02
N SER A 279 14.89 1.05 6.34
CA SER A 279 13.70 1.86 6.18
C SER A 279 13.65 2.49 4.79
N TRP A 280 12.47 2.49 4.17
CA TRP A 280 12.17 3.21 2.94
C TRP A 280 11.85 4.69 3.18
N SER A 281 11.59 5.10 4.42
CA SER A 281 11.12 6.45 4.75
C SER A 281 12.22 7.46 5.03
N TYR A 282 13.48 7.00 5.21
CA TYR A 282 14.59 7.85 5.66
C TYR A 282 15.84 7.73 4.78
N GLY A 283 16.57 8.85 4.66
CA GLY A 283 17.94 8.94 4.14
C GLY A 283 18.11 8.30 2.77
N ALA A 284 19.09 7.40 2.66
CA ALA A 284 19.37 6.70 1.41
C ALA A 284 18.20 5.79 0.94
N GLY A 285 17.42 5.22 1.86
CA GLY A 285 16.21 4.46 1.53
C GLY A 285 15.10 5.35 0.96
N ARG A 286 14.90 6.55 1.52
CA ARG A 286 13.98 7.57 0.97
C ARG A 286 14.40 8.01 -0.43
N MET A 287 15.68 8.30 -0.64
CA MET A 287 16.20 8.65 -1.96
C MET A 287 16.02 7.51 -2.97
N GLN A 288 16.21 6.27 -2.54
CA GLN A 288 16.01 5.09 -3.37
C GLN A 288 14.53 4.83 -3.68
N LEU A 289 13.60 5.08 -2.74
CA LEU A 289 12.16 5.08 -3.03
C LEU A 289 11.79 6.18 -4.04
N MET A 290 12.29 7.39 -3.88
CA MET A 290 12.00 8.45 -4.85
C MET A 290 12.49 8.09 -6.26
N ARG A 291 13.65 7.44 -6.42
CA ARG A 291 14.10 6.89 -7.72
C ARG A 291 13.10 5.91 -8.33
N VAL A 292 12.48 5.04 -7.53
CA VAL A 292 11.41 4.12 -7.97
C VAL A 292 10.17 4.90 -8.42
N VAL A 293 9.74 5.91 -7.64
CA VAL A 293 8.55 6.72 -7.94
C VAL A 293 8.75 7.56 -9.22
N TYR A 294 9.90 8.24 -9.38
CA TYR A 294 10.22 8.98 -10.61
C TYR A 294 10.28 8.03 -11.82
N GLY A 295 11.02 6.92 -11.75
CA GLY A 295 11.13 5.98 -12.87
C GLY A 295 9.80 5.33 -13.27
N ALA A 296 8.90 5.06 -12.29
CA ALA A 296 7.54 4.61 -12.56
C ALA A 296 6.69 5.70 -13.22
N LYS A 297 6.81 6.95 -12.74
CA LYS A 297 6.13 8.12 -13.30
C LYS A 297 6.54 8.38 -14.74
N ASP A 298 7.82 8.28 -15.06
CA ASP A 298 8.35 8.54 -16.40
C ASP A 298 7.86 7.48 -17.39
N LEU A 299 7.97 6.18 -17.04
CA LEU A 299 7.42 5.07 -17.81
C LEU A 299 5.91 5.22 -18.09
N LEU A 300 5.14 5.64 -17.08
CA LEU A 300 3.70 5.89 -17.24
C LEU A 300 3.43 7.17 -18.06
N SER A 301 4.27 8.21 -17.97
CA SER A 301 4.11 9.45 -18.75
C SER A 301 4.37 9.21 -20.24
N ASP A 302 5.35 8.37 -20.58
CA ASP A 302 5.63 7.94 -21.96
C ASP A 302 4.47 7.10 -22.53
N SER A 303 3.92 6.18 -21.72
CA SER A 303 2.73 5.39 -22.05
C SER A 303 1.49 6.27 -22.28
N VAL A 304 1.18 7.20 -21.35
CA VAL A 304 0.09 8.19 -21.52
C VAL A 304 0.26 9.00 -22.80
N SER A 305 1.48 9.41 -23.13
CA SER A 305 1.77 10.20 -24.33
C SER A 305 1.51 9.41 -25.62
N ARG A 306 1.75 8.08 -25.62
CA ARG A 306 1.40 7.18 -26.73
C ARG A 306 -0.11 6.92 -26.81
N HIS A 307 -0.82 6.90 -25.68
CA HIS A 307 -2.29 6.84 -25.57
C HIS A 307 -2.99 8.20 -25.76
N GLY A 308 -2.44 9.09 -26.59
CA GLY A 308 -3.07 10.38 -26.92
C GLY A 308 -3.31 11.33 -25.74
N GLY A 309 -2.68 11.09 -24.58
CA GLY A 309 -2.83 11.88 -23.36
C GLY A 309 -3.65 11.23 -22.23
N LEU A 310 -4.20 10.03 -22.41
CA LEU A 310 -5.00 9.33 -21.39
C LEU A 310 -4.92 7.80 -21.50
N ILE A 311 -4.33 7.14 -20.49
CA ILE A 311 -4.50 5.68 -20.30
C ILE A 311 -5.88 5.46 -19.66
N THR A 312 -6.76 4.68 -20.27
CA THR A 312 -8.11 4.44 -19.72
C THR A 312 -8.10 3.50 -18.51
N PHE A 313 -9.16 3.55 -17.69
CA PHE A 313 -9.31 2.58 -16.59
C PHE A 313 -9.43 1.13 -17.07
N ASP A 314 -9.99 0.89 -18.25
CA ASP A 314 -10.23 -0.46 -18.74
C ASP A 314 -8.91 -1.11 -19.19
N GLU A 315 -7.96 -0.34 -19.74
CA GLU A 315 -6.60 -0.79 -20.04
C GLU A 315 -5.80 -1.11 -18.77
N ILE A 316 -6.02 -0.37 -17.69
CA ILE A 316 -5.41 -0.64 -16.38
C ILE A 316 -6.02 -1.91 -15.78
N ASP A 317 -7.35 -2.04 -15.79
CA ASP A 317 -8.06 -3.22 -15.28
C ASP A 317 -7.63 -4.50 -16.00
N ASN A 318 -7.45 -4.46 -17.33
CA ASN A 318 -6.92 -5.58 -18.12
C ASN A 318 -5.53 -6.04 -17.63
N VAL A 319 -4.65 -5.13 -17.21
CA VAL A 319 -3.35 -5.50 -16.59
C VAL A 319 -3.55 -6.04 -15.18
N LEU A 320 -4.46 -5.46 -14.39
CA LEU A 320 -4.80 -5.90 -13.04
C LEU A 320 -5.39 -7.31 -13.01
N ASP A 321 -6.13 -7.73 -14.04
CA ASP A 321 -6.64 -9.09 -14.20
C ASP A 321 -5.54 -10.14 -14.41
N LEU A 322 -4.39 -9.76 -14.98
CA LEU A 322 -3.33 -10.69 -15.36
C LEU A 322 -2.13 -10.72 -14.40
N VAL A 323 -1.91 -9.67 -13.58
CA VAL A 323 -0.92 -9.73 -12.48
C VAL A 323 -1.39 -10.66 -11.36
N SER A 324 -0.50 -11.46 -10.78
CA SER A 324 -0.82 -12.39 -9.69
C SER A 324 -0.75 -11.76 -8.29
N PHE A 325 -0.53 -10.45 -8.21
CA PHE A 325 -0.49 -9.68 -6.97
C PHE A 325 -1.31 -8.40 -7.13
N ALA A 326 -1.92 -7.93 -6.05
CA ALA A 326 -2.43 -6.57 -5.93
C ALA A 326 -1.62 -5.85 -4.83
N PRO A 327 -1.45 -4.52 -4.90
CA PRO A 327 -0.67 -3.78 -3.92
C PRO A 327 -1.36 -3.78 -2.54
N LEU A 328 -0.56 -3.53 -1.49
CA LEU A 328 -1.01 -3.42 -0.09
C LEU A 328 -1.72 -4.64 0.50
N GLY A 329 -1.72 -5.79 -0.20
CA GLY A 329 -2.43 -7.01 0.22
C GLY A 329 -3.94 -7.00 -0.06
N LEU A 330 -4.42 -6.04 -0.86
CA LEU A 330 -5.82 -5.94 -1.28
C LEU A 330 -6.21 -7.10 -2.21
N ASN A 331 -7.51 -7.34 -2.37
CA ASN A 331 -8.02 -8.13 -3.49
C ASN A 331 -8.08 -7.26 -4.77
N LYS A 332 -8.12 -7.91 -5.95
CA LYS A 332 -8.07 -7.22 -7.25
C LYS A 332 -9.24 -6.26 -7.47
N GLU A 333 -10.45 -6.72 -7.20
CA GLU A 333 -11.68 -5.97 -7.46
C GLU A 333 -11.82 -4.79 -6.50
N THR A 334 -11.36 -4.93 -5.25
CA THR A 334 -11.17 -3.80 -4.33
C THR A 334 -10.20 -2.77 -4.89
N PHE A 335 -9.04 -3.19 -5.41
CA PHE A 335 -8.06 -2.25 -5.95
C PHE A 335 -8.57 -1.54 -7.22
N LYS A 336 -9.19 -2.26 -8.16
CA LYS A 336 -9.88 -1.69 -9.34
C LYS A 336 -11.00 -0.72 -8.95
N GLY A 337 -11.77 -1.08 -7.92
CA GLY A 337 -12.87 -0.29 -7.38
C GLY A 337 -12.39 1.00 -6.71
N PHE A 338 -11.29 0.96 -5.96
CA PHE A 338 -10.68 2.10 -5.28
C PHE A 338 -9.89 3.03 -6.22
N LEU A 339 -9.24 2.49 -7.25
CA LEU A 339 -8.43 3.29 -8.18
C LEU A 339 -9.27 4.36 -8.89
N ARG A 340 -10.52 4.05 -9.25
CA ARG A 340 -11.42 4.96 -9.96
C ARG A 340 -11.77 6.21 -9.11
N PRO A 341 -12.27 6.10 -7.86
CA PRO A 341 -12.43 7.24 -6.95
C PRO A 341 -11.13 7.97 -6.60
N LEU A 342 -10.03 7.25 -6.34
CA LEU A 342 -8.73 7.86 -6.05
C LEU A 342 -8.30 8.80 -7.19
N VAL A 343 -8.44 8.36 -8.44
CA VAL A 343 -8.11 9.16 -9.61
C VAL A 343 -9.12 10.30 -9.84
N ARG A 344 -10.42 10.07 -9.64
CA ARG A 344 -11.49 11.07 -9.87
C ARG A 344 -11.52 12.19 -8.82
N HIS A 345 -11.50 11.84 -7.55
CA HIS A 345 -11.59 12.78 -6.44
C HIS A 345 -10.20 13.27 -6.03
N ALA A 346 -9.40 12.44 -5.36
CA ALA A 346 -8.10 12.79 -4.80
C ALA A 346 -7.08 13.35 -5.81
N LEU A 347 -7.04 12.85 -7.04
CA LEU A 347 -6.12 13.35 -8.07
C LEU A 347 -6.78 14.31 -9.05
N GLY A 348 -8.05 14.11 -9.39
CA GLY A 348 -8.75 14.85 -10.44
C GLY A 348 -9.28 16.23 -10.03
N ALA A 349 -9.78 16.38 -8.80
CA ALA A 349 -10.64 17.50 -8.42
C ALA A 349 -9.93 18.85 -8.27
N ILE A 350 -8.67 18.86 -7.80
CA ILE A 350 -7.96 20.03 -7.22
C ILE A 350 -8.19 21.34 -7.99
N ASP A 351 -7.92 21.37 -9.29
CA ASP A 351 -7.99 22.58 -10.12
C ASP A 351 -9.33 22.80 -10.85
N ARG A 352 -10.26 21.83 -10.82
CA ARG A 352 -11.55 21.94 -11.53
C ARG A 352 -12.56 22.70 -10.66
N THR A 353 -13.21 23.72 -11.19
CA THR A 353 -14.32 24.42 -10.50
C THR A 353 -15.54 23.53 -10.31
N ASP A 354 -15.72 22.55 -11.19
CA ASP A 354 -16.67 21.46 -11.02
C ASP A 354 -16.10 20.37 -10.10
N TYR A 355 -16.96 19.85 -9.22
CA TYR A 355 -16.66 18.74 -8.31
C TYR A 355 -17.03 17.38 -8.91
N ASP A 356 -17.99 17.35 -9.83
CA ASP A 356 -18.42 16.14 -10.53
C ASP A 356 -17.43 15.81 -11.67
N SER A 357 -16.22 15.38 -11.32
CA SER A 357 -15.12 15.00 -12.22
C SER A 357 -15.37 13.71 -13.04
N LYS A 358 -16.62 13.42 -13.37
CA LYS A 358 -17.14 12.21 -14.06
C LYS A 358 -16.44 11.93 -15.39
N ASP A 359 -15.95 12.96 -16.08
CA ASP A 359 -15.18 12.81 -17.34
C ASP A 359 -13.82 12.15 -17.16
N VAL A 360 -13.28 12.09 -15.93
CA VAL A 360 -11.98 11.46 -15.66
C VAL A 360 -12.18 9.95 -15.72
N ASN A 361 -11.82 9.37 -16.85
CA ASN A 361 -11.97 7.95 -17.19
C ASN A 361 -10.62 7.22 -17.34
N GLY A 362 -9.56 7.78 -16.76
CA GLY A 362 -8.20 7.27 -16.91
C GLY A 362 -7.13 8.12 -16.21
N ILE A 363 -5.87 7.74 -16.41
CA ILE A 363 -4.67 8.42 -15.90
C ILE A 363 -4.05 9.26 -17.02
N SER A 364 -3.68 10.50 -16.71
CA SER A 364 -3.00 11.44 -17.60
C SER A 364 -1.71 11.97 -16.96
N VAL A 365 -0.85 12.64 -17.74
CA VAL A 365 0.45 13.15 -17.23
C VAL A 365 0.25 14.13 -16.07
N ALA A 366 -0.76 15.00 -16.15
CA ALA A 366 -1.11 15.93 -15.06
C ALA A 366 -1.58 15.21 -13.78
N LEU A 367 -2.21 14.03 -13.89
CA LEU A 367 -2.58 13.21 -12.74
C LEU A 367 -1.34 12.52 -12.14
N LEU A 368 -0.42 12.03 -12.97
CA LEU A 368 0.87 11.48 -12.54
C LEU A 368 1.76 12.53 -11.86
N ASP A 369 1.81 13.76 -12.38
CA ASP A 369 2.52 14.88 -11.75
C ASP A 369 1.91 15.27 -10.40
N ARG A 370 0.58 15.23 -10.23
CA ARG A 370 -0.09 15.41 -8.94
C ARG A 370 0.25 14.29 -7.95
N MET A 371 0.21 13.02 -8.37
CA MET A 371 0.64 11.88 -7.54
C MET A 371 2.09 12.05 -7.07
N LEU A 372 2.99 12.36 -8.00
CA LEU A 372 4.40 12.63 -7.72
C LEU A 372 4.58 13.83 -6.79
N GLY A 373 3.74 14.86 -6.91
CA GLY A 373 3.70 16.02 -6.02
C GLY A 373 3.50 15.64 -4.55
N PHE A 374 2.57 14.73 -4.24
CA PHE A 374 2.36 14.25 -2.87
C PHE A 374 3.56 13.45 -2.34
N PHE A 375 4.16 12.57 -3.14
CA PHE A 375 5.39 11.85 -2.76
C PHE A 375 6.58 12.81 -2.57
N TYR A 376 6.69 13.85 -3.38
CA TYR A 376 7.74 14.87 -3.26
C TYR A 376 7.55 15.75 -2.02
N GLN A 377 6.31 16.19 -1.73
CA GLN A 377 5.97 16.89 -0.48
C GLN A 377 6.29 16.04 0.75
N TRP A 378 5.86 14.77 0.78
CA TRP A 378 6.24 13.83 1.84
C TRP A 378 7.77 13.75 2.00
N SER A 379 8.49 13.51 0.91
CA SER A 379 9.94 13.32 0.90
C SER A 379 10.71 14.55 1.35
N GLU A 380 10.31 15.76 0.91
CA GLU A 380 10.93 17.01 1.34
C GLU A 380 10.65 17.29 2.83
N GLY A 381 9.47 16.91 3.34
CA GLY A 381 9.17 16.94 4.78
C GLY A 381 10.06 15.99 5.59
N GLN A 382 10.25 14.74 5.13
CA GLN A 382 11.19 13.81 5.76
C GLN A 382 12.63 14.33 5.69
N ARG A 383 13.02 14.96 4.58
CA ARG A 383 14.34 15.54 4.38
C ARG A 383 14.63 16.71 5.33
N TYR A 384 13.63 17.55 5.63
CA TYR A 384 13.73 18.56 6.68
C TYR A 384 13.98 17.90 8.05
N LEU A 385 13.18 16.90 8.44
CA LEU A 385 13.35 16.18 9.70
C LEU A 385 14.74 15.53 9.80
N GLU A 386 15.18 14.83 8.76
CA GLU A 386 16.53 14.23 8.69
C GLU A 386 17.63 15.24 9.02
N GLY A 387 17.54 16.46 8.48
CA GLY A 387 18.53 17.52 8.75
C GLY A 387 18.46 18.09 10.16
N VAL A 388 17.25 18.30 10.71
CA VAL A 388 17.08 18.77 12.09
C VAL A 388 17.69 17.78 13.08
N TYR A 389 17.33 16.49 12.99
CA TYR A 389 17.90 15.48 13.88
C TYR A 389 19.40 15.27 13.60
N ALA A 390 19.87 15.25 12.35
CA ALA A 390 21.31 15.11 12.07
C ALA A 390 22.14 16.28 12.66
N ILE A 391 21.62 17.50 12.71
CA ILE A 391 22.29 18.64 13.36
C ILE A 391 22.27 18.49 14.89
N LEU A 392 21.13 18.15 15.49
CA LEU A 392 21.01 17.99 16.95
C LEU A 392 21.77 16.77 17.49
N ASP A 393 21.73 15.64 16.79
CA ASP A 393 22.46 14.40 17.13
C ASP A 393 23.98 14.66 17.17
N ARG A 394 24.52 15.47 16.23
CA ARG A 394 25.95 15.86 16.25
C ARG A 394 26.32 16.74 17.44
N GLY A 395 25.36 17.45 18.04
CA GLY A 395 25.56 18.22 19.27
C GLY A 395 25.57 17.36 20.55
N HIS A 396 24.95 16.18 20.52
CA HIS A 396 24.66 15.37 21.71
C HIS A 396 25.46 14.07 21.74
N ARG A 397 26.23 13.85 22.83
CA ARG A 397 27.04 12.62 23.00
C ARG A 397 26.21 11.33 23.14
N ASN A 398 24.94 11.47 23.51
CA ASN A 398 23.98 10.38 23.63
C ASN A 398 22.58 11.00 23.46
N PRO A 399 22.03 11.07 22.22
CA PRO A 399 20.69 11.58 21.98
C PRO A 399 19.65 10.81 22.79
N ASP A 400 18.65 11.50 23.33
CA ASP A 400 17.55 10.85 24.03
C ASP A 400 16.71 10.08 22.99
N PRO A 401 16.45 8.77 23.15
CA PRO A 401 15.60 8.01 22.23
C PRO A 401 14.17 8.56 22.17
N ARG A 402 13.72 9.36 23.14
CA ARG A 402 12.45 10.08 23.13
C ARG A 402 12.45 11.29 22.17
N GLY A 403 13.63 11.81 21.83
CA GLY A 403 13.82 12.97 20.96
C GLY A 403 14.01 14.29 21.71
N TYR A 404 13.69 15.39 21.03
CA TYR A 404 14.03 16.76 21.42
C TYR A 404 12.78 17.61 21.68
N GLY A 405 12.91 18.67 22.47
CA GLY A 405 11.83 19.63 22.73
C GLY A 405 11.52 20.54 21.53
N PRO A 406 10.34 21.15 21.45
CA PRO A 406 9.96 22.05 20.36
C PRO A 406 10.95 23.20 20.14
N ASP A 407 11.45 23.80 21.23
CA ASP A 407 12.40 24.91 21.18
C ASP A 407 13.76 24.48 20.60
N GLU A 408 14.23 23.27 20.92
CA GLU A 408 15.46 22.71 20.35
C GLU A 408 15.31 22.44 18.85
N LEU A 409 14.20 21.81 18.45
CA LEU A 409 13.89 21.51 17.05
C LEU A 409 13.73 22.80 16.22
N ASN A 410 13.07 23.81 16.77
CA ASN A 410 12.85 25.10 16.10
C ASN A 410 14.08 26.02 16.13
N SER A 411 15.06 25.78 17.02
CA SER A 411 16.34 26.49 17.01
C SER A 411 17.15 26.24 15.73
N ILE A 412 16.95 25.09 15.09
CA ILE A 412 17.58 24.74 13.80
C ILE A 412 16.80 25.42 12.67
N SER A 413 17.43 26.37 11.97
CA SER A 413 16.79 27.04 10.83
C SER A 413 16.46 26.05 9.70
N ILE A 414 15.38 26.36 8.97
CA ILE A 414 14.93 25.51 7.86
C ILE A 414 16.03 25.38 6.80
N GLU A 415 16.71 26.48 6.50
CA GLU A 415 17.79 26.54 5.52
C GLU A 415 18.97 25.67 5.93
N ALA A 416 19.32 25.61 7.22
CA ALA A 416 20.40 24.75 7.72
C ALA A 416 20.06 23.26 7.60
N ALA A 417 18.86 22.87 8.05
CA ALA A 417 18.40 21.48 7.98
C ALA A 417 18.25 20.99 6.52
N LEU A 418 17.73 21.83 5.63
CA LEU A 418 17.63 21.49 4.19
C LEU A 418 19.00 21.53 3.49
N ALA A 419 19.93 22.40 3.89
CA ALA A 419 21.28 22.43 3.32
C ALA A 419 22.09 21.16 3.65
N ASP A 420 22.04 20.70 4.90
CA ASP A 420 22.75 19.50 5.38
C ASP A 420 22.32 18.21 4.66
N THR A 421 21.13 18.21 4.05
CA THR A 421 20.49 17.04 3.44
C THR A 421 20.28 17.11 1.92
N GLY A 422 20.79 18.14 1.24
CA GLY A 422 20.73 18.25 -0.23
C GLY A 422 20.39 19.64 -0.82
N GLY A 423 20.31 20.68 0.00
CA GLY A 423 20.02 22.06 -0.44
C GLY A 423 18.57 22.50 -0.23
N VAL A 424 18.32 23.80 -0.39
CA VAL A 424 17.00 24.41 -0.16
C VAL A 424 16.16 24.36 -1.44
N THR A 425 14.91 23.89 -1.34
CA THR A 425 13.91 23.91 -2.44
C THR A 425 12.65 24.63 -1.98
N ARG A 426 11.83 25.15 -2.92
CA ARG A 426 10.57 25.83 -2.58
C ARG A 426 9.61 24.91 -1.81
N VAL A 427 9.53 23.63 -2.18
CA VAL A 427 8.68 22.64 -1.50
C VAL A 427 9.29 22.24 -0.16
N GLY A 428 10.61 22.14 -0.05
CA GLY A 428 11.30 21.96 1.23
C GLY A 428 10.97 23.06 2.23
N LEU A 429 10.98 24.34 1.82
CA LEU A 429 10.54 25.46 2.65
C LEU A 429 9.06 25.33 3.05
N GLU A 430 8.18 25.01 2.10
CA GLU A 430 6.74 24.82 2.33
C GLU A 430 6.46 23.71 3.37
N MET A 431 7.10 22.56 3.23
CA MET A 431 6.91 21.39 4.09
C MET A 431 7.60 21.53 5.46
N ALA A 432 8.72 22.25 5.52
CA ALA A 432 9.38 22.52 6.79
C ALA A 432 8.57 23.49 7.67
N ASN A 433 7.90 24.49 7.07
CA ASN A 433 6.99 25.37 7.82
C ASN A 433 5.75 24.60 8.34
N ASP A 434 5.16 23.72 7.53
CA ASP A 434 4.06 22.82 7.96
C ASP A 434 4.48 21.92 9.14
N LEU A 435 5.70 21.38 9.10
CA LEU A 435 6.23 20.54 10.18
C LEU A 435 6.65 21.34 11.42
N ARG A 436 7.06 22.60 11.28
CA ARG A 436 7.25 23.50 12.44
C ARG A 436 5.94 23.81 13.15
N GLU A 437 4.87 24.06 12.40
CA GLU A 437 3.52 24.24 12.99
C GLU A 437 3.08 23.00 13.79
N VAL A 438 3.38 21.80 13.29
CA VAL A 438 3.19 20.53 14.03
C VAL A 438 4.05 20.46 15.28
N ILE A 439 5.36 20.79 15.19
CA ILE A 439 6.30 20.81 16.32
C ILE A 439 5.84 21.80 17.42
N GLU A 440 5.30 22.95 17.03
CA GLU A 440 4.79 23.97 17.94
C GLU A 440 3.47 23.55 18.59
N LYS A 441 2.50 23.03 17.82
CA LYS A 441 1.12 22.82 18.30
C LYS A 441 0.81 21.42 18.84
N ASN A 442 1.34 20.36 18.22
CA ASN A 442 0.90 18.99 18.51
C ASN A 442 1.75 18.30 19.57
N GLN A 443 1.10 17.65 20.54
CA GLN A 443 1.77 16.74 21.48
C GLN A 443 2.38 15.55 20.72
N PRO A 444 3.48 14.93 21.21
CA PRO A 444 3.96 13.67 20.68
C PRO A 444 2.84 12.63 20.73
N LEU A 445 2.53 12.02 19.59
CA LEU A 445 1.64 10.87 19.52
C LEU A 445 2.44 9.61 19.87
N PHE A 446 3.60 9.45 19.24
CA PHE A 446 4.47 8.29 19.37
C PHE A 446 5.69 8.61 20.23
N ARG A 447 6.14 7.67 21.08
CA ARG A 447 7.30 7.86 21.96
C ARG A 447 8.50 7.04 21.48
N GLY A 448 9.59 7.72 21.15
CA GLY A 448 10.75 7.10 20.50
C GLY A 448 10.36 6.37 19.22
N GLU A 449 10.87 5.15 19.01
CA GLU A 449 10.50 4.25 17.91
C GLU A 449 9.22 3.42 18.20
N GLY A 450 8.39 3.88 19.15
CA GLY A 450 7.15 3.23 19.57
C GLY A 450 6.03 3.36 18.52
N LYS A 451 5.52 2.22 18.04
CA LYS A 451 4.52 2.14 16.95
C LYS A 451 3.07 2.39 17.38
N GLU A 452 2.84 2.80 18.62
CA GLU A 452 1.52 3.02 19.23
C GLU A 452 1.52 4.35 19.99
N ILE A 453 0.35 4.99 20.06
CA ILE A 453 0.16 6.28 20.71
C ILE A 453 0.43 6.13 22.20
N THR A 454 1.32 6.97 22.72
CA THR A 454 1.70 7.02 24.12
C THR A 454 1.07 8.22 24.80
N PHE A 455 0.19 7.97 25.76
CA PHE A 455 -0.46 9.01 26.55
C PHE A 455 0.43 9.40 27.73
N SER A 456 1.30 10.37 27.48
CA SER A 456 2.20 10.97 28.48
C SER A 456 1.46 11.90 29.45
N GLY A 457 2.01 12.02 30.67
CA GLY A 457 1.61 13.04 31.64
C GLY A 457 2.26 14.42 31.37
N PRO A 458 1.89 15.47 32.12
CA PRO A 458 2.33 16.85 31.86
C PRO A 458 3.78 17.10 32.29
N ASN A 459 4.22 16.32 33.26
CA ASN A 459 5.53 16.38 33.89
C ASN A 459 6.56 15.58 33.09
N GLU A 460 6.13 14.89 32.03
CA GLU A 460 7.04 14.39 31.00
C GLU A 460 7.31 15.52 30.01
N GLU A 461 8.57 15.89 29.88
CA GLU A 461 9.01 16.87 28.89
C GLU A 461 8.49 16.49 27.50
N ARG A 462 7.93 17.48 26.78
CA ARG A 462 7.33 17.31 25.44
C ARG A 462 8.40 17.02 24.39
N GLN A 463 8.97 15.82 24.43
CA GLN A 463 9.99 15.37 23.49
C GLN A 463 9.34 14.74 22.27
N LEU A 464 9.75 15.21 21.10
CA LEU A 464 9.30 14.73 19.80
C LEU A 464 10.43 13.89 19.20
N SER A 465 10.19 12.59 18.99
CA SER A 465 11.13 11.70 18.30
C SER A 465 11.07 11.88 16.78
N ARG A 466 12.16 11.53 16.08
CA ARG A 466 12.16 11.53 14.61
C ARG A 466 11.04 10.65 14.07
N HIS A 467 10.91 9.42 14.59
CA HIS A 467 9.83 8.50 14.23
C HIS A 467 8.44 9.13 14.40
N ASN A 468 8.18 9.82 15.53
CA ASN A 468 6.90 10.52 15.75
C ASN A 468 6.59 11.55 14.67
N LEU A 469 7.51 12.49 14.42
CA LEU A 469 7.28 13.54 13.40
C LEU A 469 7.21 12.96 11.98
N SER A 470 7.92 11.85 11.73
CA SER A 470 7.91 11.15 10.45
C SER A 470 6.64 10.34 10.18
N GLU A 471 6.07 9.72 11.21
CA GLU A 471 4.73 9.09 11.17
C GLU A 471 3.66 10.18 10.94
N VAL A 472 3.69 11.26 11.72
CA VAL A 472 2.77 12.40 11.57
C VAL A 472 2.88 13.05 10.18
N ASN A 473 4.08 13.19 9.61
CA ASN A 473 4.26 13.74 8.26
C ASN A 473 3.51 12.91 7.20
N TRP A 474 3.68 11.58 7.17
CA TRP A 474 2.98 10.78 6.15
C TRP A 474 1.46 10.74 6.39
N MET A 475 1.02 10.73 7.66
CA MET A 475 -0.40 10.83 8.00
C MET A 475 -1.00 12.18 7.62
N ARG A 476 -0.25 13.30 7.73
CA ARG A 476 -0.64 14.61 7.18
C ARG A 476 -0.74 14.60 5.67
N GLN A 477 0.20 13.98 4.94
CA GLN A 477 0.06 13.89 3.48
C GLN A 477 -1.17 13.06 3.08
N ALA A 478 -1.47 11.96 3.79
CA ALA A 478 -2.72 11.21 3.58
C ALA A 478 -3.97 12.05 3.86
N ALA A 479 -3.97 12.84 4.94
CA ALA A 479 -5.05 13.78 5.27
C ALA A 479 -5.17 14.96 4.28
N ARG A 480 -4.07 15.40 3.65
CA ARG A 480 -4.11 16.36 2.53
C ARG A 480 -4.72 15.75 1.28
N VAL A 481 -4.39 14.51 0.92
CA VAL A 481 -5.02 13.78 -0.21
C VAL A 481 -6.52 13.60 0.02
N LEU A 482 -6.93 13.29 1.26
CA LEU A 482 -8.32 13.28 1.71
C LEU A 482 -9.01 14.64 1.51
N ILE A 483 -8.46 15.73 2.07
CA ILE A 483 -9.13 17.04 2.05
C ILE A 483 -9.14 17.63 0.63
N SER A 484 -8.02 17.56 -0.10
CA SER A 484 -7.92 18.05 -1.48
C SER A 484 -8.71 17.21 -2.49
N GLY A 485 -9.02 15.95 -2.16
CA GLY A 485 -9.90 15.11 -2.98
C GLY A 485 -11.39 15.36 -2.78
N TYR A 486 -11.82 15.47 -1.52
CA TYR A 486 -13.23 15.35 -1.15
C TYR A 486 -13.90 16.66 -0.71
N ALA A 487 -13.15 17.73 -0.41
CA ALA A 487 -13.74 19.05 -0.13
C ALA A 487 -14.37 19.67 -1.39
N LYS A 488 -15.61 20.14 -1.31
CA LYS A 488 -16.36 20.74 -2.42
C LYS A 488 -15.94 22.17 -2.74
N SER A 489 -15.45 22.90 -1.74
CA SER A 489 -14.91 24.25 -1.95
C SER A 489 -13.51 24.18 -2.59
N PRO A 490 -13.29 24.78 -3.78
CA PRO A 490 -11.95 24.83 -4.39
C PRO A 490 -10.91 25.56 -3.52
N GLN A 491 -11.36 26.38 -2.55
CA GLN A 491 -10.47 27.01 -1.59
C GLN A 491 -10.01 26.00 -0.52
N LYS A 492 -10.95 25.26 0.09
CA LYS A 492 -10.66 24.18 1.07
C LYS A 492 -9.72 23.11 0.53
N ARG A 493 -9.79 22.80 -0.78
CA ARG A 493 -8.86 21.86 -1.42
C ARG A 493 -7.42 22.37 -1.54
N ARG A 494 -7.19 23.70 -1.51
CA ARG A 494 -5.88 24.34 -1.66
C ARG A 494 -5.22 24.73 -0.35
N ASP A 495 -6.01 25.16 0.63
CA ASP A 495 -5.53 25.52 1.98
C ASP A 495 -5.69 24.38 3.01
N TYR A 496 -6.28 23.26 2.61
CA TYR A 496 -6.60 22.11 3.45
C TYR A 496 -7.53 22.44 4.63
N GLY A 497 -8.43 23.43 4.46
CA GLY A 497 -9.45 23.87 5.43
C GLY A 497 -10.58 22.86 5.74
N GLY A 498 -10.25 21.58 5.79
CA GLY A 498 -11.06 20.48 6.30
C GLY A 498 -12.27 20.05 5.47
N ILE A 499 -12.78 18.85 5.76
CA ILE A 499 -13.97 18.27 5.11
C ILE A 499 -15.12 18.07 6.10
N THR A 500 -16.34 18.32 5.63
CA THR A 500 -17.59 18.13 6.38
C THR A 500 -18.05 16.66 6.37
N PHE A 501 -18.99 16.29 7.24
CA PHE A 501 -19.50 14.91 7.27
C PHE A 501 -20.06 14.41 5.91
N PRO A 502 -20.87 15.19 5.15
CA PRO A 502 -21.31 14.76 3.82
C PRO A 502 -20.19 14.56 2.79
N GLU A 503 -19.01 15.15 2.99
CA GLU A 503 -17.83 14.97 2.14
C GLU A 503 -17.01 13.76 2.60
N PHE A 504 -16.80 13.60 3.91
CA PHE A 504 -16.17 12.41 4.51
C PHE A 504 -16.98 11.13 4.22
N LYS A 505 -18.31 11.21 4.17
CA LYS A 505 -19.18 10.09 3.83
C LYS A 505 -18.96 9.54 2.41
N ILE A 506 -18.55 10.40 1.46
CA ILE A 506 -18.20 9.97 0.10
C ILE A 506 -16.86 9.22 0.15
N PHE A 507 -15.84 9.80 0.77
CA PHE A 507 -14.55 9.14 1.00
C PHE A 507 -14.70 7.77 1.68
N ALA A 508 -15.49 7.68 2.76
CA ALA A 508 -15.71 6.44 3.50
C ALA A 508 -16.43 5.37 2.68
N ALA A 509 -17.20 5.75 1.64
CA ALA A 509 -17.75 4.82 0.67
C ALA A 509 -16.67 4.32 -0.30
N ASP A 510 -15.89 5.24 -0.86
CA ASP A 510 -14.86 4.95 -1.86
C ASP A 510 -13.69 4.11 -1.30
N ILE A 511 -13.44 4.19 0.01
CA ILE A 511 -12.48 3.32 0.71
C ILE A 511 -13.10 2.11 1.43
N TRP A 512 -14.41 1.88 1.37
CA TRP A 512 -15.07 0.84 2.19
C TRP A 512 -14.48 -0.55 1.96
N ASN A 513 -14.40 -0.98 0.69
CA ASN A 513 -13.86 -2.28 0.33
C ASN A 513 -12.36 -2.40 0.67
N VAL A 514 -11.60 -1.30 0.59
CA VAL A 514 -10.19 -1.23 1.01
C VAL A 514 -10.07 -1.49 2.51
N ALA A 515 -10.88 -0.81 3.32
CA ALA A 515 -10.91 -0.97 4.77
C ALA A 515 -11.36 -2.38 5.20
N VAL A 516 -12.27 -3.00 4.44
CA VAL A 516 -12.71 -4.39 4.66
C VAL A 516 -11.62 -5.40 4.30
N ASP A 517 -10.90 -5.22 3.19
CA ASP A 517 -9.79 -6.10 2.77
C ASP A 517 -8.61 -6.06 3.74
N ILE A 518 -8.13 -4.87 4.12
CA ILE A 518 -7.03 -4.70 5.09
C ILE A 518 -7.44 -5.00 6.54
N LYS A 519 -8.66 -5.52 6.73
CA LYS A 519 -9.24 -5.91 8.03
C LYS A 519 -9.36 -4.77 9.03
N LEU A 520 -9.52 -3.52 8.55
CA LEU A 520 -9.75 -2.33 9.38
C LEU A 520 -11.24 -2.15 9.76
N VAL A 521 -12.18 -2.71 8.99
CA VAL A 521 -13.62 -2.63 9.28
C VAL A 521 -14.31 -3.99 9.07
N ASP A 522 -15.21 -4.36 9.97
CA ASP A 522 -16.12 -5.51 9.81
C ASP A 522 -17.24 -5.12 8.80
N PRO A 523 -17.35 -5.77 7.62
CA PRO A 523 -18.38 -5.47 6.62
C PRO A 523 -19.79 -5.82 7.07
N LYS A 524 -19.96 -6.47 8.24
CA LYS A 524 -21.25 -6.63 8.90
C LYS A 524 -21.72 -5.33 9.59
N ASN A 525 -20.92 -4.26 9.61
CA ASN A 525 -21.31 -2.93 10.11
C ASN A 525 -21.94 -2.11 8.97
N ASP A 526 -22.87 -1.21 9.29
CA ASP A 526 -23.37 -0.27 8.30
C ASP A 526 -22.30 0.80 7.98
N GLN A 527 -22.05 0.97 6.68
CA GLN A 527 -21.06 1.88 6.13
C GLN A 527 -21.30 3.36 6.51
N ASN A 528 -22.56 3.78 6.60
CA ASN A 528 -22.93 5.14 6.99
C ASN A 528 -22.70 5.35 8.48
N VAL A 529 -23.04 4.35 9.31
CA VAL A 529 -22.85 4.38 10.77
C VAL A 529 -21.36 4.38 11.12
N GLU A 530 -20.52 3.57 10.46
CA GLU A 530 -19.06 3.65 10.65
C GLU A 530 -18.50 4.99 10.14
N ALA A 531 -18.94 5.50 8.98
CA ALA A 531 -18.50 6.82 8.50
C ALA A 531 -18.87 7.95 9.49
N GLU A 532 -20.09 7.95 10.02
CA GLU A 532 -20.54 8.93 11.02
C GLU A 532 -19.76 8.78 12.33
N ARG A 533 -19.55 7.54 12.78
CA ARG A 533 -18.75 7.20 13.95
C ARG A 533 -17.32 7.76 13.81
N ARG A 534 -16.61 7.47 12.73
CA ARG A 534 -15.21 7.93 12.55
C ARG A 534 -15.12 9.45 12.38
N PHE A 535 -16.15 10.07 11.81
CA PHE A 535 -16.28 11.52 11.77
C PHE A 535 -16.43 12.14 13.17
N ARG A 536 -17.35 11.61 13.98
CA ARG A 536 -17.55 12.02 15.38
C ARG A 536 -16.29 11.77 16.23
N GLU A 537 -15.57 10.66 16.01
CA GLU A 537 -14.31 10.35 16.71
C GLU A 537 -13.23 11.40 16.45
N ALA A 538 -13.06 11.84 15.21
CA ALA A 538 -12.10 12.90 14.85
C ALA A 538 -12.42 14.24 15.55
N ASN A 539 -13.69 14.66 15.49
CA ASN A 539 -14.23 15.90 16.06
C ASN A 539 -14.19 15.97 17.60
N LEU A 540 -14.05 14.83 18.29
CA LEU A 540 -14.22 14.75 19.76
C LEU A 540 -12.98 14.27 20.52
N PHE A 541 -12.23 13.31 20.00
CA PHE A 541 -11.21 12.58 20.78
C PHE A 541 -9.76 12.80 20.32
N THR A 542 -9.53 13.50 19.21
CA THR A 542 -8.15 13.80 18.78
C THR A 542 -7.51 14.92 19.61
N PRO A 543 -6.17 14.98 19.74
CA PRO A 543 -5.47 16.10 20.39
C PRO A 543 -5.73 17.49 19.79
N SER A 544 -6.20 17.59 18.54
CA SER A 544 -6.61 18.83 17.89
C SER A 544 -8.13 19.08 17.88
N ALA A 545 -8.96 18.04 18.05
CA ALA A 545 -10.42 18.05 18.07
C ALA A 545 -11.04 19.38 18.56
N ASN A 546 -11.97 19.96 17.79
CA ASN A 546 -12.66 21.20 18.17
C ASN A 546 -14.21 21.09 18.18
N GLY A 547 -14.80 20.12 17.47
CA GLY A 547 -16.25 19.89 17.37
C GLY A 547 -17.00 20.78 16.35
N ASP A 548 -16.32 21.31 15.32
CA ASP A 548 -16.84 22.34 14.41
C ASP A 548 -17.58 21.85 13.14
N GLU A 549 -17.92 20.55 13.05
CA GLU A 549 -18.44 19.87 11.85
C GLU A 549 -17.43 19.63 10.71
N MET A 550 -16.12 19.73 10.97
CA MET A 550 -15.10 19.42 9.98
C MET A 550 -14.06 18.44 10.52
N ILE A 551 -13.41 17.70 9.63
CA ILE A 551 -12.12 17.07 9.90
C ILE A 551 -11.08 18.00 9.30
N SER A 552 -10.41 18.79 10.14
CA SER A 552 -9.23 19.57 9.76
C SER A 552 -8.04 18.68 9.41
N LEU A 553 -6.97 19.27 8.86
CA LEU A 553 -5.74 18.53 8.51
C LEU A 553 -5.11 17.83 9.73
N ASP A 554 -5.10 18.50 10.89
CA ASP A 554 -4.61 17.92 12.13
C ASP A 554 -5.53 16.80 12.64
N GLU A 555 -6.84 17.03 12.73
CA GLU A 555 -7.80 16.01 13.20
C GLU A 555 -7.80 14.77 12.29
N GLY A 556 -7.65 14.94 10.97
CA GLY A 556 -7.57 13.84 10.01
C GLY A 556 -6.30 13.01 10.14
N SER A 557 -5.14 13.67 10.31
CA SER A 557 -3.87 12.97 10.55
C SER A 557 -3.85 12.25 11.91
N GLN A 558 -4.47 12.85 12.93
CA GLN A 558 -4.55 12.30 14.28
C GLN A 558 -5.59 11.16 14.38
N LEU A 559 -6.72 11.23 13.67
CA LEU A 559 -7.65 10.10 13.52
C LEU A 559 -6.93 8.89 12.92
N LEU A 560 -6.14 9.10 11.87
CA LEU A 560 -5.38 8.02 11.23
C LEU A 560 -4.36 7.39 12.19
N ALA A 561 -3.67 8.20 12.99
CA ALA A 561 -2.80 7.73 14.06
C ALA A 561 -3.56 6.89 15.11
N PHE A 562 -4.74 7.36 15.55
CA PHE A 562 -5.59 6.66 16.53
C PHE A 562 -6.04 5.29 16.02
N LEU A 563 -6.51 5.23 14.76
CA LEU A 563 -6.95 3.99 14.12
C LEU A 563 -5.80 2.97 13.97
N ILE A 564 -4.64 3.42 13.46
CA ILE A 564 -3.47 2.56 13.27
C ILE A 564 -2.92 2.05 14.61
N SER A 565 -2.82 2.92 15.61
CA SER A 565 -2.39 2.52 16.95
C SER A 565 -3.38 1.55 17.59
N ALA A 566 -4.69 1.85 17.51
CA ALA A 566 -5.70 0.99 18.12
C ALA A 566 -5.72 -0.38 17.47
N LYS A 567 -5.50 -0.45 16.14
CA LYS A 567 -5.40 -1.72 15.43
C LYS A 567 -4.17 -2.55 15.86
N ARG A 568 -3.01 -1.92 16.02
CA ARG A 568 -1.78 -2.59 16.51
C ARG A 568 -1.96 -3.12 17.94
N LEU A 569 -2.53 -2.30 18.82
CA LEU A 569 -2.88 -2.68 20.20
C LEU A 569 -3.91 -3.82 20.22
N ALA A 570 -4.98 -3.72 19.44
CA ALA A 570 -6.04 -4.71 19.37
C ALA A 570 -5.57 -6.08 18.87
N VAL A 571 -4.71 -6.12 17.85
CA VAL A 571 -4.09 -7.36 17.36
C VAL A 571 -3.27 -8.01 18.48
N ARG A 572 -2.40 -7.24 19.17
CA ARG A 572 -1.63 -7.76 20.31
C ARG A 572 -2.54 -8.30 21.42
N MET A 573 -3.58 -7.58 21.80
CA MET A 573 -4.56 -8.02 22.81
C MET A 573 -5.26 -9.31 22.40
N HIS A 574 -5.62 -9.45 21.13
CA HIS A 574 -6.35 -10.59 20.60
C HIS A 574 -5.46 -11.83 20.48
N GLU A 575 -4.28 -11.71 19.87
CA GLU A 575 -3.28 -12.79 19.76
C GLU A 575 -2.80 -13.27 21.14
N PHE A 576 -2.60 -12.34 22.08
CA PHE A 576 -2.24 -12.68 23.46
C PHE A 576 -3.37 -13.46 24.15
N ALA A 577 -4.62 -13.03 24.03
CA ALA A 577 -5.74 -13.75 24.64
C ALA A 577 -5.97 -15.11 23.95
N ALA A 578 -5.87 -15.20 22.62
CA ALA A 578 -6.06 -16.44 21.86
C ALA A 578 -5.02 -17.51 22.22
N SER A 579 -3.77 -17.11 22.47
CA SER A 579 -2.69 -18.04 22.89
C SER A 579 -2.84 -18.57 24.33
N HIS A 580 -3.75 -18.01 25.13
CA HIS A 580 -3.98 -18.40 26.54
C HIS A 580 -5.40 -18.95 26.80
N CYS A 581 -6.25 -19.05 25.77
CA CYS A 581 -7.66 -19.40 25.91
C CYS A 581 -8.11 -20.50 24.96
N GLN A 582 -9.23 -21.14 25.31
CA GLN A 582 -9.94 -21.96 24.35
C GLN A 582 -10.56 -21.07 23.28
N THR A 583 -10.32 -21.42 22.03
CA THR A 583 -10.89 -20.79 20.84
C THR A 583 -11.96 -21.67 20.21
N ALA A 584 -12.83 -21.10 19.38
CA ALA A 584 -13.70 -21.88 18.49
C ALA A 584 -12.92 -22.34 17.25
N GLU A 585 -13.40 -23.42 16.61
CA GLU A 585 -12.88 -23.90 15.31
C GLU A 585 -13.17 -22.92 14.17
N GLU A 586 -14.26 -22.15 14.27
CA GLU A 586 -14.61 -21.09 13.32
C GLU A 586 -13.79 -19.83 13.61
N LEU A 587 -13.09 -19.32 12.59
CA LEU A 587 -12.42 -18.03 12.62
C LEU A 587 -13.42 -16.87 12.44
N ASP A 588 -13.08 -15.69 12.91
CA ASP A 588 -13.86 -14.48 12.62
C ASP A 588 -13.65 -13.95 11.19
N TYR A 589 -14.30 -12.84 10.86
CA TYR A 589 -14.22 -12.26 9.51
C TYR A 589 -12.81 -11.73 9.13
N PHE A 590 -11.95 -11.47 10.12
CA PHE A 590 -10.56 -11.07 9.91
C PHE A 590 -9.61 -12.28 9.83
N GLY A 591 -10.12 -13.50 9.97
CA GLY A 591 -9.33 -14.74 9.99
C GLY A 591 -8.70 -15.03 11.35
N GLN A 592 -9.19 -14.37 12.42
CA GLN A 592 -8.65 -14.50 13.77
C GLN A 592 -9.48 -15.49 14.61
N ALA A 593 -8.87 -16.11 15.62
CA ALA A 593 -9.49 -17.18 16.38
C ALA A 593 -10.51 -16.62 17.40
N ARG A 594 -11.78 -17.05 17.31
CA ARG A 594 -12.85 -16.56 18.19
C ARG A 594 -12.64 -17.08 19.62
N ILE A 595 -12.57 -16.20 20.62
CA ILE A 595 -12.08 -16.51 21.98
C ILE A 595 -13.23 -16.66 22.99
N GLU A 596 -13.17 -17.67 23.86
CA GLU A 596 -14.17 -17.87 24.93
C GLU A 596 -14.25 -16.63 25.86
N PRO A 597 -15.44 -16.02 26.09
CA PRO A 597 -15.55 -14.70 26.73
C PRO A 597 -15.07 -14.60 28.18
N ASP A 598 -15.36 -15.57 29.05
CA ASP A 598 -14.91 -15.55 30.45
C ASP A 598 -13.41 -15.82 30.56
N CYS A 599 -12.83 -16.59 29.64
CA CYS A 599 -11.39 -16.67 29.46
C CYS A 599 -10.78 -15.35 29.00
N TYR A 600 -11.33 -14.70 27.97
CA TYR A 600 -10.86 -13.40 27.49
C TYR A 600 -10.88 -12.37 28.63
N ARG A 601 -11.99 -12.23 29.35
CA ARG A 601 -12.10 -11.39 30.56
C ARG A 601 -11.01 -11.73 31.59
N ARG A 602 -10.83 -13.02 31.91
CA ARG A 602 -9.83 -13.51 32.88
C ARG A 602 -8.39 -13.27 32.45
N ILE A 603 -8.08 -13.18 31.16
CA ILE A 603 -6.72 -12.87 30.65
C ILE A 603 -6.49 -11.36 30.58
N MET A 604 -7.50 -10.60 30.17
CA MET A 604 -7.41 -9.15 29.92
C MET A 604 -7.51 -8.30 31.20
N PHE A 605 -8.35 -8.68 32.16
CA PHE A 605 -8.64 -7.89 33.37
C PHE A 605 -8.01 -8.50 34.64
N ASN A 606 -7.06 -9.43 34.49
CA ASN A 606 -6.43 -10.11 35.62
C ASN A 606 -5.57 -9.16 36.47
N ARG A 607 -5.74 -9.23 37.79
CA ARG A 607 -5.08 -8.33 38.75
C ARG A 607 -3.90 -8.93 39.50
N ILE A 608 -3.50 -10.17 39.22
CA ILE A 608 -2.41 -10.87 39.94
C ILE A 608 -1.08 -10.10 39.75
N PRO A 609 -0.56 -9.40 40.78
CA PRO A 609 0.63 -8.57 40.63
C PRO A 609 1.87 -9.42 40.30
N GLY A 610 2.74 -8.91 39.43
CA GLY A 610 3.96 -9.63 39.00
C GLY A 610 3.72 -10.86 38.12
N LYS A 611 2.48 -11.11 37.66
CA LYS A 611 2.13 -12.10 36.63
C LYS A 611 1.08 -11.59 35.62
N SER A 612 0.79 -10.30 35.66
CA SER A 612 -0.32 -9.67 34.95
C SER A 612 0.13 -9.05 33.63
N ASN A 613 -0.59 -9.35 32.55
CA ASN A 613 -0.25 -8.99 31.16
C ASN A 613 -0.36 -7.49 30.84
N TYR A 614 -0.71 -6.66 31.85
CA TYR A 614 -0.91 -5.22 31.71
C TYR A 614 0.35 -4.47 31.27
N GLU A 615 1.54 -4.93 31.66
CA GLU A 615 2.81 -4.29 31.26
C GLU A 615 3.01 -4.35 29.74
N GLU A 616 2.44 -5.35 29.06
CA GLU A 616 2.49 -5.43 27.60
C GLU A 616 1.32 -4.72 26.91
N ILE A 617 0.14 -4.74 27.52
CA ILE A 617 -1.11 -4.22 26.94
C ILE A 617 -1.27 -2.71 27.19
N TRP A 618 -0.92 -2.21 28.36
CA TRP A 618 -1.15 -0.82 28.81
C TRP A 618 0.12 0.03 29.00
N LYS A 619 1.32 -0.44 28.60
CA LYS A 619 2.58 0.35 28.63
C LYS A 619 2.50 1.75 28.01
N PHE A 620 1.62 1.95 27.03
CA PHE A 620 1.41 3.23 26.35
C PHE A 620 0.25 4.07 26.95
N MET A 621 -0.43 3.55 27.98
CA MET A 621 -1.59 4.18 28.65
C MET A 621 -1.43 4.08 30.19
N PRO A 622 -0.37 4.69 30.76
CA PRO A 622 -0.05 4.55 32.18
C PRO A 622 -1.15 5.08 33.11
N GLY A 623 -1.89 6.12 32.70
CA GLY A 623 -3.01 6.66 33.47
C GLY A 623 -4.19 5.69 33.59
N MET A 624 -4.54 4.99 32.51
CA MET A 624 -5.55 3.90 32.53
C MET A 624 -5.12 2.77 33.48
N ALA A 625 -3.85 2.36 33.42
CA ALA A 625 -3.32 1.29 34.25
C ALA A 625 -3.36 1.66 35.75
N ASP A 626 -2.77 2.79 36.12
CA ASP A 626 -2.75 3.30 37.49
C ASP A 626 -4.18 3.45 38.07
N PHE A 627 -5.10 4.05 37.29
CA PHE A 627 -6.50 4.14 37.66
C PHE A 627 -7.13 2.77 37.94
N PHE A 628 -6.94 1.81 37.04
CA PHE A 628 -7.50 0.47 37.21
C PHE A 628 -6.98 -0.19 38.48
N PHE A 629 -5.65 -0.19 38.72
CA PHE A 629 -5.08 -0.80 39.93
C PHE A 629 -5.52 -0.11 41.23
N LYS A 630 -5.83 1.20 41.21
CA LYS A 630 -6.40 1.93 42.36
C LYS A 630 -7.85 1.53 42.71
N LEU A 631 -8.57 0.80 41.86
CA LEU A 631 -9.91 0.28 42.19
C LEU A 631 -9.81 -0.80 43.28
N SER A 632 -10.20 -0.44 44.50
CA SER A 632 -9.88 -1.18 45.73
C SER A 632 -10.80 -2.35 46.09
N ASN A 633 -11.89 -2.57 45.36
CA ASN A 633 -12.84 -3.66 45.62
C ASN A 633 -13.29 -4.35 44.33
N GLU A 634 -13.56 -5.66 44.42
CA GLU A 634 -13.88 -6.51 43.28
C GLU A 634 -15.07 -6.01 42.45
N LYS A 635 -16.11 -5.48 43.11
CA LYS A 635 -17.27 -4.91 42.41
C LYS A 635 -16.88 -3.74 41.51
N ALA A 636 -15.98 -2.85 41.96
CA ALA A 636 -15.52 -1.74 41.12
C ALA A 636 -14.73 -2.23 39.88
N VAL A 637 -14.11 -3.41 39.95
CA VAL A 637 -13.51 -4.08 38.79
C VAL A 637 -14.58 -4.62 37.86
N GLN A 638 -15.52 -5.41 38.38
CA GLN A 638 -16.63 -5.97 37.62
C GLN A 638 -17.49 -4.89 36.94
N ASP A 639 -17.76 -3.77 37.64
CA ASP A 639 -18.45 -2.59 37.10
C ASP A 639 -17.64 -1.91 35.97
N PHE A 640 -16.30 -1.94 36.02
CA PHE A 640 -15.43 -1.37 34.99
C PHE A 640 -15.42 -2.28 33.76
N ASP A 641 -15.07 -3.55 33.95
CA ASP A 641 -14.98 -4.57 32.91
C ASP A 641 -16.30 -4.70 32.15
N PHE A 642 -17.43 -4.69 32.87
CA PHE A 642 -18.77 -4.70 32.28
C PHE A 642 -19.05 -3.47 31.41
N ASN A 643 -18.81 -2.25 31.91
CA ASN A 643 -19.11 -1.04 31.13
C ASN A 643 -18.10 -0.84 29.99
N LEU A 644 -16.87 -1.29 30.15
CA LEU A 644 -15.86 -1.28 29.10
C LEU A 644 -16.23 -2.26 27.98
N GLU A 645 -16.63 -3.50 28.32
CA GLU A 645 -17.13 -4.46 27.34
C GLU A 645 -18.39 -3.95 26.64
N GLU A 646 -19.33 -3.38 27.38
CA GLU A 646 -20.57 -2.80 26.85
C GLU A 646 -20.31 -1.64 25.88
N ALA A 647 -19.27 -0.84 26.12
CA ALA A 647 -18.86 0.25 25.22
C ALA A 647 -18.05 -0.24 24.00
N ALA A 648 -17.23 -1.29 24.19
CA ALA A 648 -16.35 -1.84 23.16
C ALA A 648 -17.08 -2.73 22.14
N ARG A 649 -18.00 -3.57 22.61
CA ARG A 649 -18.64 -4.61 21.79
C ARG A 649 -19.87 -4.08 21.07
N ARG A 650 -19.95 -4.31 19.76
CA ARG A 650 -21.07 -3.92 18.88
C ARG A 650 -22.47 -4.40 19.33
N LYS A 651 -22.54 -5.43 20.18
CA LYS A 651 -23.80 -5.99 20.72
C LYS A 651 -23.97 -5.76 22.24
N GLY A 652 -23.13 -4.93 22.85
CA GLY A 652 -22.99 -4.83 24.31
C GLY A 652 -22.29 -6.06 24.92
N TYR A 653 -22.30 -6.11 26.25
CA TYR A 653 -21.79 -7.20 27.07
C TYR A 653 -22.55 -8.50 26.79
N SER A 654 -21.82 -9.61 26.58
CA SER A 654 -22.43 -10.91 26.31
C SER A 654 -21.56 -12.06 26.82
N ARG A 655 -22.14 -12.93 27.66
CA ARG A 655 -21.46 -14.14 28.15
C ARG A 655 -21.40 -15.23 27.09
N ASP A 656 -22.48 -15.39 26.32
CA ASP A 656 -22.68 -16.52 25.42
C ASP A 656 -22.05 -16.32 24.02
N ARG A 657 -21.67 -15.08 23.67
CA ARG A 657 -21.00 -14.76 22.40
C ARG A 657 -19.50 -14.61 22.59
N TYR A 658 -18.74 -15.54 22.00
CA TYR A 658 -17.29 -15.47 21.77
C TYR A 658 -16.79 -14.05 21.41
N MET A 659 -15.62 -13.68 21.92
CA MET A 659 -14.92 -12.45 21.56
C MET A 659 -14.33 -12.62 20.16
N GLU A 660 -14.66 -11.70 19.26
CA GLU A 660 -14.11 -11.61 17.91
C GLU A 660 -13.07 -10.46 17.88
N SER A 661 -12.11 -10.45 16.96
CA SER A 661 -11.06 -9.42 16.93
C SER A 661 -11.57 -7.96 16.73
N PRO A 662 -12.74 -7.69 16.11
CA PRO A 662 -13.38 -6.38 16.20
C PRO A 662 -13.82 -5.97 17.61
N ASP A 663 -14.16 -6.92 18.49
CA ASP A 663 -14.44 -6.60 19.91
C ASP A 663 -13.15 -6.11 20.59
N SER A 664 -11.99 -6.76 20.31
CA SER A 664 -10.66 -6.32 20.77
C SER A 664 -10.26 -4.93 20.25
N GLU A 665 -10.67 -4.57 19.02
CA GLU A 665 -10.49 -3.22 18.48
C GLU A 665 -11.37 -2.18 19.19
N GLY A 666 -12.62 -2.54 19.51
CA GLY A 666 -13.48 -1.71 20.37
C GLY A 666 -12.82 -1.37 21.70
N PHE A 667 -12.22 -2.35 22.39
CA PHE A 667 -11.50 -2.11 23.63
C PHE A 667 -10.33 -1.13 23.46
N ALA A 668 -9.48 -1.35 22.46
CA ALA A 668 -8.31 -0.49 22.17
C ALA A 668 -8.72 0.97 21.89
N LEU A 669 -9.77 1.16 21.09
CA LEU A 669 -10.31 2.48 20.75
C LEU A 669 -10.90 3.20 21.97
N ILE A 670 -11.69 2.50 22.80
CA ILE A 670 -12.26 3.09 24.03
C ILE A 670 -11.16 3.53 25.01
N TYR A 671 -10.09 2.76 25.17
CA TYR A 671 -8.96 3.19 26.00
C TYR A 671 -8.32 4.49 25.45
N HIS A 672 -8.08 4.57 24.14
CA HIS A 672 -7.52 5.78 23.51
C HIS A 672 -8.42 7.01 23.69
N TYR A 673 -9.75 6.89 23.54
CA TYR A 673 -10.64 8.04 23.71
C TYR A 673 -10.66 8.53 25.16
N VAL A 674 -10.63 7.61 26.13
CA VAL A 674 -10.56 7.97 27.55
C VAL A 674 -9.24 8.66 27.85
N GLU A 675 -8.09 8.06 27.51
CA GLU A 675 -6.80 8.69 27.78
C GLU A 675 -6.60 10.01 27.01
N ALA A 676 -7.16 10.16 25.81
CA ALA A 676 -7.08 11.42 25.05
C ALA A 676 -7.85 12.57 25.70
N ILE A 677 -9.04 12.30 26.25
CA ILE A 677 -9.80 13.29 27.03
C ILE A 677 -8.99 13.64 28.28
N PHE A 678 -8.48 12.65 29.02
CA PHE A 678 -7.66 12.88 30.20
C PHE A 678 -6.40 13.72 29.89
N SER A 679 -5.58 13.32 28.91
CA SER A 679 -4.35 14.04 28.51
C SER A 679 -4.55 15.48 28.03
N ARG A 680 -5.80 15.90 27.78
CA ARG A 680 -6.16 17.23 27.25
C ARG A 680 -7.02 18.06 28.21
N PHE A 681 -7.47 17.52 29.35
CA PHE A 681 -8.38 18.19 30.29
C PHE A 681 -8.14 17.94 31.78
N ASP A 682 -7.60 16.79 32.20
CA ASP A 682 -7.18 16.51 33.59
C ASP A 682 -5.91 17.33 33.83
N ALA A 683 -6.06 18.61 34.18
CA ALA A 683 -5.03 19.64 34.06
C ALA A 683 -4.22 19.82 35.34
N ASP A 684 -4.73 19.38 36.50
CA ASP A 684 -3.92 19.16 37.71
C ASP A 684 -3.40 17.72 37.83
N PHE A 685 -3.93 16.81 37.00
CA PHE A 685 -3.54 15.41 36.85
C PHE A 685 -3.78 14.55 38.10
N GLU A 686 -4.82 14.86 38.87
CA GLU A 686 -5.33 13.99 39.93
C GLU A 686 -5.97 12.68 39.41
N GLY A 687 -6.31 12.60 38.11
CA GLY A 687 -6.93 11.44 37.50
C GLY A 687 -8.47 11.49 37.45
N SER A 688 -9.08 12.66 37.66
CA SER A 688 -10.51 12.90 37.48
C SER A 688 -10.80 14.32 36.99
N ILE A 689 -11.70 14.43 36.00
CA ILE A 689 -12.07 15.71 35.39
C ILE A 689 -13.10 16.44 36.27
N ASP A 690 -12.82 17.69 36.62
CA ASP A 690 -13.64 18.52 37.50
C ASP A 690 -14.64 19.44 36.73
N TYR A 691 -15.28 20.41 37.41
CA TYR A 691 -16.19 21.35 36.74
C TYR A 691 -15.46 22.39 35.85
N PRO A 692 -14.53 23.23 36.35
CA PRO A 692 -13.61 24.02 35.53
C PRO A 692 -13.09 23.30 34.27
N GLU A 693 -12.55 22.09 34.42
CA GLU A 693 -11.99 21.30 33.32
C GLU A 693 -13.07 20.84 32.33
N SER A 694 -14.25 20.45 32.84
CA SER A 694 -15.41 20.21 31.99
C SER A 694 -15.88 21.47 31.24
N GLY A 695 -15.59 22.67 31.76
CA GLY A 695 -15.87 23.95 31.09
C GLY A 695 -15.07 24.08 29.79
N GLU A 696 -13.79 23.74 29.83
CA GLU A 696 -12.91 23.69 28.64
C GLU A 696 -13.25 22.53 27.69
N ALA A 697 -13.80 21.43 28.22
CA ALA A 697 -14.24 20.29 27.42
C ALA A 697 -15.58 20.51 26.72
N PHE A 698 -16.49 21.22 27.36
CA PHE A 698 -17.88 21.35 26.92
C PHE A 698 -18.06 21.84 25.47
N PRO A 699 -17.33 22.85 24.94
CA PRO A 699 -17.55 23.36 23.58
C PRO A 699 -17.54 22.29 22.48
N ARG A 700 -16.67 21.27 22.61
CA ARG A 700 -16.50 20.20 21.62
C ARG A 700 -17.67 19.21 21.68
N PHE A 701 -18.06 18.81 22.88
CA PHE A 701 -19.17 17.87 23.10
C PHE A 701 -20.55 18.52 22.94
N LYS A 702 -20.66 19.85 23.14
CA LYS A 702 -21.91 20.62 23.02
C LYS A 702 -22.69 20.26 21.76
N ARG A 703 -22.02 20.20 20.61
CA ARG A 703 -22.68 19.98 19.32
C ARG A 703 -23.30 18.59 19.23
N THR A 704 -22.48 17.55 19.41
CA THR A 704 -22.90 16.14 19.51
C THR A 704 -24.02 15.92 20.53
N LEU A 705 -23.94 16.53 21.71
CA LEU A 705 -24.97 16.42 22.74
C LEU A 705 -26.25 17.18 22.39
N THR A 706 -26.18 18.27 21.61
CA THR A 706 -27.38 18.98 21.11
C THR A 706 -28.15 18.11 20.12
N GLU A 707 -27.45 17.40 19.22
CA GLU A 707 -28.05 16.44 18.30
C GLU A 707 -28.72 15.27 19.04
N VAL A 708 -27.96 14.58 19.90
CA VAL A 708 -28.40 13.35 20.57
C VAL A 708 -29.48 13.60 21.63
N SER A 709 -29.48 14.77 22.30
CA SER A 709 -30.55 15.14 23.24
C SER A 709 -31.84 15.63 22.57
N GLY A 710 -31.78 16.00 21.28
CA GLY A 710 -32.89 16.63 20.58
C GLY A 710 -33.26 18.04 21.10
N PHE A 711 -32.50 18.63 22.03
CA PHE A 711 -32.86 19.92 22.66
C PHE A 711 -33.00 21.09 21.68
N GLY A 712 -32.38 21.01 20.50
CA GLY A 712 -32.54 21.98 19.42
C GLY A 712 -33.73 21.73 18.47
N LYS A 713 -34.39 20.56 18.50
CA LYS A 713 -35.42 20.21 17.49
C LYS A 713 -36.81 20.82 17.73
N CYS A 714 -37.19 21.09 18.98
CA CYS A 714 -38.59 21.41 19.32
C CYS A 714 -38.98 22.89 19.40
N ARG A 715 -38.11 23.82 18.99
CA ARG A 715 -38.42 25.24 18.69
C ARG A 715 -37.17 25.97 18.21
N PRO A 716 -37.30 27.14 17.54
CA PRO A 716 -36.28 28.19 17.60
C PRO A 716 -36.20 28.73 19.05
N ALA A 717 -35.56 27.96 19.92
CA ALA A 717 -35.20 28.39 21.25
C ALA A 717 -33.96 29.29 21.18
N ASP A 718 -33.82 30.21 22.13
CA ASP A 718 -32.57 30.95 22.33
C ASP A 718 -31.39 29.97 22.46
N ASP A 719 -30.37 30.12 21.60
CA ASP A 719 -29.16 29.30 21.57
C ASP A 719 -28.48 29.24 22.95
N ARG A 720 -28.61 30.29 23.77
CA ARG A 720 -28.14 30.32 25.16
C ARG A 720 -28.89 29.33 26.05
N VAL A 721 -30.20 29.21 25.89
CA VAL A 721 -31.05 28.28 26.64
C VAL A 721 -30.84 26.84 26.17
N VAL A 722 -30.54 26.63 24.88
CA VAL A 722 -30.09 25.33 24.38
C VAL A 722 -28.72 24.99 24.97
N ALA A 723 -27.74 25.89 24.86
CA ALA A 723 -26.39 25.70 25.40
C ALA A 723 -26.40 25.36 26.90
N GLU A 724 -27.14 26.12 27.72
CA GLU A 724 -27.24 25.88 29.18
C GLU A 724 -27.84 24.50 29.53
N LYS A 725 -28.84 24.04 28.77
CA LYS A 725 -29.41 22.68 28.95
C LYS A 725 -28.42 21.59 28.54
N VAL A 726 -27.70 21.79 27.44
CA VAL A 726 -26.73 20.82 26.91
C VAL A 726 -25.48 20.77 27.80
N GLU A 727 -25.08 21.89 28.39
CA GLU A 727 -24.04 22.00 29.41
C GLU A 727 -24.44 21.25 30.69
N ALA A 728 -25.67 21.47 31.17
CA ALA A 728 -26.21 20.73 32.31
C ALA A 728 -26.29 19.21 32.03
N LEU A 729 -26.53 18.79 30.78
CA LEU A 729 -26.48 17.38 30.38
C LEU A 729 -25.05 16.84 30.38
N PHE A 730 -24.09 17.60 29.86
CA PHE A 730 -22.67 17.21 29.87
C PHE A 730 -22.15 17.02 31.30
N THR A 731 -22.38 18.00 32.19
CA THR A 731 -21.93 17.90 33.58
C THR A 731 -22.73 16.88 34.39
N TYR A 732 -23.99 16.59 34.05
CA TYR A 732 -24.72 15.45 34.62
C TYR A 732 -24.09 14.12 34.23
N LEU A 733 -23.74 13.93 32.95
CA LEU A 733 -23.06 12.73 32.45
C LEU A 733 -21.69 12.54 33.14
N LEU A 734 -20.92 13.62 33.31
CA LEU A 734 -19.64 13.60 34.05
C LEU A 734 -19.80 13.41 35.56
N ALA A 735 -20.91 13.84 36.17
CA ALA A 735 -21.16 13.65 37.60
C ALA A 735 -21.72 12.26 37.96
N HIS A 736 -22.37 11.57 37.02
CA HIS A 736 -23.14 10.36 37.30
C HIS A 736 -22.77 9.14 36.44
N GLY A 737 -22.13 9.33 35.28
CA GLY A 737 -21.81 8.25 34.33
C GLY A 737 -23.02 7.69 33.57
N GLU A 738 -24.22 8.21 33.82
CA GLU A 738 -25.48 7.78 33.20
C GLU A 738 -26.31 8.97 32.72
N PRO A 739 -27.12 8.83 31.65
CA PRO A 739 -28.05 9.87 31.25
C PRO A 739 -29.12 10.11 32.32
N PRO A 740 -29.72 11.30 32.41
CA PRO A 740 -30.71 11.64 33.43
C PRO A 740 -32.02 10.84 33.36
N VAL A 741 -32.25 10.08 32.29
CA VAL A 741 -33.43 9.23 32.10
C VAL A 741 -32.97 7.79 31.89
N ALA A 742 -33.34 6.88 32.80
CA ALA A 742 -33.03 5.46 32.68
C ALA A 742 -33.76 4.86 31.46
N ALA A 743 -32.99 4.31 30.52
CA ALA A 743 -33.37 4.18 29.10
C ALA A 743 -34.42 3.10 28.73
N SER A 744 -35.23 2.60 29.67
CA SER A 744 -35.98 1.34 29.47
C SER A 744 -37.39 1.25 30.06
N ASP A 745 -38.03 2.35 30.51
CA ASP A 745 -39.37 2.25 31.12
C ASP A 745 -40.33 3.40 30.78
N LYS A 746 -41.60 3.07 30.54
CA LYS A 746 -42.59 3.99 29.95
C LYS A 746 -43.23 4.92 31.00
N GLY A 747 -43.35 6.20 30.65
CA GLY A 747 -44.16 7.19 31.37
C GLY A 747 -43.58 7.67 32.71
N LEU A 748 -43.68 6.85 33.77
CA LEU A 748 -43.57 7.36 35.15
C LEU A 748 -42.15 7.79 35.55
N LYS A 749 -41.11 7.12 35.05
CA LYS A 749 -39.70 7.46 35.34
C LYS A 749 -39.24 8.75 34.66
N LEU A 750 -39.94 9.21 33.62
CA LEU A 750 -39.62 10.43 32.87
C LEU A 750 -39.75 11.69 33.77
N LEU A 751 -40.73 11.69 34.66
CA LEU A 751 -40.91 12.73 35.69
C LEU A 751 -39.77 12.71 36.74
N ALA A 752 -39.34 11.54 37.19
CA ALA A 752 -38.28 11.40 38.19
C ALA A 752 -36.88 11.74 37.63
N GLY A 753 -36.59 11.33 36.40
CA GLY A 753 -35.39 11.74 35.67
C GLY A 753 -35.38 13.24 35.38
N GLY A 754 -36.52 13.77 34.93
CA GLY A 754 -36.73 15.21 34.77
C GLY A 754 -36.50 15.99 36.08
N ALA A 755 -36.97 15.49 37.22
CA ALA A 755 -36.76 16.11 38.53
C ALA A 755 -35.28 16.09 38.96
N LYS A 756 -34.57 14.96 38.79
CA LYS A 756 -33.12 14.87 39.04
C LYS A 756 -32.34 15.86 38.17
N PHE A 757 -32.65 15.89 36.87
CA PHE A 757 -31.97 16.76 35.90
C PHE A 757 -32.27 18.24 36.12
N TRP A 758 -33.51 18.58 36.44
CA TRP A 758 -33.92 19.93 36.81
C TRP A 758 -33.19 20.37 38.09
N ALA A 759 -33.15 19.53 39.13
CA ALA A 759 -32.41 19.82 40.36
C ALA A 759 -30.90 19.97 40.11
N TRP A 760 -30.31 19.16 39.21
CA TRP A 760 -28.93 19.34 38.77
C TRP A 760 -28.73 20.70 38.10
N ARG A 761 -29.59 21.07 37.13
CA ARG A 761 -29.55 22.39 36.48
C ARG A 761 -29.68 23.54 37.48
N GLN A 762 -30.56 23.43 38.48
CA GLN A 762 -30.70 24.45 39.54
C GLN A 762 -29.42 24.62 40.38
N LYS A 763 -28.61 23.57 40.61
CA LYS A 763 -27.35 23.71 41.37
C LYS A 763 -26.41 24.76 40.79
N LYS A 764 -26.35 24.92 39.45
CA LYS A 764 -25.55 25.96 38.79
C LYS A 764 -25.88 27.38 39.27
N ILE A 765 -27.13 27.63 39.66
CA ILE A 765 -27.59 28.92 40.18
C ILE A 765 -27.27 29.09 41.68
N PHE A 766 -27.39 28.02 42.47
CA PHE A 766 -27.31 28.09 43.94
C PHE A 766 -25.94 27.76 44.56
N GLY A 767 -25.00 27.21 43.78
CA GLY A 767 -23.65 26.91 44.27
C GLY A 767 -22.63 26.43 43.23
N GLY A 768 -23.02 26.34 41.95
CA GLY A 768 -22.21 25.70 40.91
C GLY A 768 -22.37 24.18 40.87
N TRP A 769 -21.54 23.52 40.06
CA TRP A 769 -21.45 22.07 40.03
C TRP A 769 -20.13 21.61 40.66
N HIS A 770 -20.20 20.53 41.45
CA HIS A 770 -19.05 19.87 42.04
C HIS A 770 -19.19 18.38 41.80
N PHE A 771 -18.22 17.81 41.08
CA PHE A 771 -18.07 16.40 40.78
C PHE A 771 -16.60 16.12 40.44
N LYS A 772 -16.23 14.84 40.35
CA LYS A 772 -14.92 14.38 39.87
C LYS A 772 -15.15 13.18 38.94
N ALA A 773 -15.01 13.42 37.64
CA ALA A 773 -15.33 12.44 36.60
C ALA A 773 -14.10 11.57 36.31
N THR A 774 -14.08 10.38 36.91
CA THR A 774 -13.00 9.40 36.72
C THR A 774 -13.05 8.71 35.35
N ARG A 775 -11.99 7.96 35.00
CA ARG A 775 -11.93 7.09 33.81
C ARG A 775 -13.09 6.09 33.75
N MET A 776 -13.48 5.50 34.88
CA MET A 776 -14.71 4.70 35.04
C MET A 776 -15.97 5.49 34.62
N THR A 777 -16.05 6.77 34.95
CA THR A 777 -17.19 7.62 34.60
C THR A 777 -17.28 7.83 33.09
N LEU A 778 -16.17 8.10 32.41
CA LEU A 778 -16.14 8.21 30.94
C LEU A 778 -16.47 6.87 30.27
N VAL A 779 -15.93 5.76 30.77
CA VAL A 779 -16.28 4.41 30.28
C VAL A 779 -17.78 4.12 30.43
N LYS A 780 -18.40 4.53 31.55
CA LYS A 780 -19.86 4.45 31.76
C LYS A 780 -20.63 5.32 30.76
N VAL A 781 -20.22 6.57 30.51
CA VAL A 781 -20.85 7.44 29.50
C VAL A 781 -20.76 6.82 28.10
N LEU A 782 -19.60 6.28 27.72
CA LEU A 782 -19.40 5.60 26.44
C LEU A 782 -20.27 4.32 26.33
N SER A 783 -20.44 3.56 27.42
CA SER A 783 -21.35 2.40 27.49
C SER A 783 -22.82 2.79 27.30
N GLN A 784 -23.24 3.95 27.81
CA GLN A 784 -24.60 4.46 27.59
C GLN A 784 -24.80 5.02 26.17
N ILE A 785 -23.77 5.64 25.58
CA ILE A 785 -23.79 6.04 24.16
C ILE A 785 -23.89 4.80 23.27
N GLY A 786 -23.09 3.75 23.52
CA GLY A 786 -23.14 2.48 22.80
C GLY A 786 -24.51 1.82 22.82
N LYS A 787 -25.21 1.81 23.97
CA LYS A 787 -26.60 1.34 24.08
C LYS A 787 -27.60 2.13 23.25
N LEU A 788 -27.38 3.45 23.09
CA LEU A 788 -28.27 4.34 22.34
C LEU A 788 -28.01 4.31 20.83
N THR A 789 -26.81 3.92 20.39
CA THR A 789 -26.43 3.79 18.97
C THR A 789 -26.43 2.35 18.46
N ALA A 790 -26.47 1.34 19.34
CA ALA A 790 -26.54 -0.05 18.95
C ALA A 790 -27.80 -0.34 18.11
N PRO A 791 -27.67 -1.03 16.95
CA PRO A 791 -28.83 -1.40 16.14
C PRO A 791 -29.73 -2.33 16.94
N ALA A 792 -31.03 -2.01 16.99
CA ALA A 792 -32.02 -2.77 17.75
C ALA A 792 -31.97 -4.26 17.38
N GLN A 793 -31.71 -5.13 18.36
CA GLN A 793 -31.55 -6.56 18.08
C GLN A 793 -32.87 -7.15 17.55
N PRO A 794 -32.84 -7.93 16.45
CA PRO A 794 -34.05 -8.52 15.89
C PRO A 794 -34.67 -9.48 16.91
N THR A 795 -35.89 -9.20 17.33
CA THR A 795 -36.62 -10.00 18.31
C THR A 795 -36.90 -11.41 17.75
N PRO A 796 -36.48 -12.50 18.42
CA PRO A 796 -36.71 -13.85 17.92
C PRO A 796 -38.20 -14.13 17.70
N GLY A 797 -38.58 -14.41 16.45
CA GLY A 797 -39.97 -14.66 16.04
C GLY A 797 -40.81 -13.42 15.74
N GLY A 798 -40.27 -12.21 15.82
CA GLY A 798 -40.96 -10.99 15.39
C GLY A 798 -41.07 -10.91 13.86
N SER A 799 -42.27 -10.63 13.34
CA SER A 799 -42.44 -10.17 11.95
C SER A 799 -41.65 -8.87 11.73
N PRO A 800 -41.13 -8.59 10.51
CA PRO A 800 -40.32 -7.41 10.27
C PRO A 800 -41.07 -6.13 10.66
N VAL A 801 -40.54 -5.45 11.68
CA VAL A 801 -41.06 -4.17 12.15
C VAL A 801 -40.95 -3.17 10.99
N PRO A 802 -42.01 -2.39 10.69
CA PRO A 802 -41.92 -1.35 9.67
C PRO A 802 -40.74 -0.43 9.96
N THR A 803 -39.88 -0.22 8.96
CA THR A 803 -38.74 0.69 9.07
C THR A 803 -39.26 2.06 9.51
N ILE A 804 -38.75 2.60 10.62
CA ILE A 804 -39.19 3.89 11.14
C ILE A 804 -38.72 4.97 10.16
N THR A 805 -39.62 5.38 9.27
CA THR A 805 -39.50 6.62 8.51
C THR A 805 -39.49 7.76 9.51
N THR A 806 -38.42 8.55 9.54
CA THR A 806 -38.25 9.65 10.47
C THR A 806 -39.10 10.85 10.05
N ASP A 807 -40.41 10.78 10.29
CA ASP A 807 -41.32 11.93 10.27
C ASP A 807 -40.93 12.87 11.42
N GLU A 808 -39.97 13.76 11.18
CA GLU A 808 -39.37 14.62 12.21
C GLU A 808 -40.40 15.51 12.94
N ALA A 809 -41.57 15.74 12.34
CA ALA A 809 -42.68 16.50 12.90
C ALA A 809 -43.31 15.87 14.17
N SER A 810 -43.16 14.56 14.41
CA SER A 810 -43.82 13.89 15.56
C SER A 810 -43.02 13.93 16.87
N ALA A 811 -41.82 14.50 16.88
CA ALA A 811 -40.86 14.35 17.98
C ALA A 811 -41.09 15.27 19.21
N CYS A 812 -42.12 16.12 19.20
CA CYS A 812 -42.36 17.15 20.22
C CYS A 812 -43.70 16.94 20.97
N PRO A 813 -43.80 15.93 21.86
CA PRO A 813 -45.02 15.66 22.62
C PRO A 813 -45.25 16.72 23.72
N GLY A 814 -46.49 17.19 23.83
CA GLY A 814 -46.93 18.09 24.90
C GLY A 814 -46.83 19.57 24.53
N TYR A 815 -47.85 20.06 23.82
CA TYR A 815 -48.17 21.49 23.80
C TYR A 815 -49.67 21.71 24.03
N ASP A 816 -50.07 21.68 25.30
CA ASP A 816 -51.39 22.17 25.69
C ASP A 816 -51.47 23.67 25.38
N SER A 817 -52.32 24.03 24.43
CA SER A 817 -52.53 25.42 24.03
C SER A 817 -53.45 26.15 25.01
N ASN A 818 -52.87 26.68 26.08
CA ASN A 818 -53.45 27.78 26.86
C ASN A 818 -52.50 29.01 26.78
N PRO A 819 -53.06 30.23 26.61
CA PRO A 819 -52.27 31.46 26.43
C PRO A 819 -51.72 32.05 27.74
#